data_AF-A0AAW1PHG7-F1
#
_entry.id   AF-A0AAW1PHG7-F1
#
_cell.length_a   1.000
_cell.length_b   1.000
_cell.length_c   1.000
_cell.angle_alpha   90.00
_cell.angle_beta   90.00
_cell.angle_gamma   90.00
#
_symmetry.space_group_name_H-M   'P 1'
#
loop_
_entity.id
_entity.type
_entity.pdbx_description
1 polymer ?
#
loop_
_entity_poly.entity_id
_entity_poly.type
_entity_poly.pdbx_seq_one_letter_code
_entity_poly.pdbx_strand_id
1 'polypeptide(L)'
;MITGFPKRPSPKIFYFKARNFPMPSVAGSGAVLAAVLIVGQIGWSHQRDLQQSAGTAACTAGMQPNTIMEVQGSGASSPLVGTTVTVRGTVTADFQGPDQAGGYFIQDVVGDGNPATSDGIYILSRAPGVSSGDSVVVTGLVSEFNGLTEITPTSVIACSSGNPLPNAVVIPSLPSQANQALLEQFEGMLVTLAAETTIQDTFVLGRYGKMIIGEGGRQFVGTQIAEPGPDALAAESSQQRIVIGDALTRQNPVPAPFGLSPQNPIRAGDTFAPGSVSGVLTYETYTTSPAYTILPISALPTPMMSNPRPANPPAVGGTLQVVSANVLNYFKGPPFPTARGASNQVELERQRVKVVAALSALNADVYGLSEVANDGYGPNSSITDLLAALNAAVPGADFRAFYPGKDVVGTDQISVKLVYKASTVKPLGIKIMDSTVDPDFIDTLNRPSLIGTFVELATGGKFTVVVNHLKSKGSDCNAVGDTDKGDGQGNCNLVRTKAAMALMKYLATDPTGSHDPNFIVLGDLNAYLMEDPVEAIKIGIPGTPVADLMDVNDASSWSYVFDGRSGTLDHILYTSSLAAQRSNAGTPGEWHINGDEPIAADYNTEFNQPGLYTAGPFRASDHDPLAIGLAQPVSYVNLVRDVLISDVLSLELAADSTTALLKILNKALAAAQQLDSSERSAATLDAGDSLFIEIGDFLDAVDKLEADSVLTTAQANLLTARANIILNLLTTTSPAPASAPAPDKAPSAAPASAPSSGPAPSAGPTSVPSGSPAATPEGGPAPAAAPALVATPMPTLTPAILTEYGQCGGLSNCPASLLESSCQDNTYPDTRCPTGFYCRRFNEYYWQCIPGSQPDDLPPPLVQPPPGVSVLTRYAQCGGQTGDCATYGPAFCADSAYPGYACSAGFGCERQNQYYWQCIRVTLTVPVDGGKPCAQTRT
;
A
#
# COMPACT_ATOMS: atom_id res chain seq x y z
N MET A 1 -8.36 -35.46 58.72
CA MET A 1 -8.69 -36.87 59.04
C MET A 1 -9.29 -37.49 57.78
N ILE A 2 -8.77 -38.67 57.35
CA ILE A 2 -9.53 -39.82 56.81
C ILE A 2 -10.36 -39.57 55.50
N THR A 3 -9.79 -39.74 54.29
CA THR A 3 -9.66 -40.97 53.40
C THR A 3 -10.88 -41.25 52.50
N GLY A 4 -10.79 -41.86 51.31
CA GLY A 4 -9.65 -42.41 50.52
C GLY A 4 -9.49 -41.70 49.15
N PHE A 5 -9.21 -42.34 48.00
CA PHE A 5 -8.81 -43.72 47.64
C PHE A 5 -8.02 -43.71 46.27
N PRO A 6 -7.60 -44.81 45.58
CA PRO A 6 -6.27 -44.81 44.96
C PRO A 6 -6.17 -44.80 43.41
N LYS A 7 -4.95 -44.45 42.96
CA LYS A 7 -4.47 -44.37 41.56
C LYS A 7 -4.30 -45.74 40.87
N ARG A 8 -4.38 -45.78 39.52
CA ARG A 8 -3.90 -46.88 38.66
C ARG A 8 -2.56 -46.51 37.97
N PRO A 9 -1.65 -47.47 37.69
CA PRO A 9 -0.38 -47.23 37.01
C PRO A 9 -0.38 -47.59 35.50
N SER A 10 0.72 -47.23 34.82
CA SER A 10 0.95 -47.26 33.37
C SER A 10 1.27 -48.65 32.76
N PRO A 11 1.09 -48.84 31.43
CA PRO A 11 1.35 -50.10 30.73
C PRO A 11 2.84 -50.29 30.40
N LYS A 12 3.29 -51.55 30.37
CA LYS A 12 4.64 -51.96 29.89
C LYS A 12 4.56 -52.81 28.63
N ILE A 13 5.50 -52.57 27.73
CA ILE A 13 5.74 -53.31 26.48
C ILE A 13 6.39 -54.67 26.79
N PHE A 14 6.02 -55.72 26.04
CA PHE A 14 6.71 -57.01 26.05
C PHE A 14 7.29 -57.36 24.67
N TYR A 15 8.60 -57.53 24.62
CA TYR A 15 9.32 -58.18 23.52
C TYR A 15 9.40 -59.69 23.75
N PHE A 16 9.15 -60.51 22.73
CA PHE A 16 9.54 -61.93 22.73
C PHE A 16 10.81 -62.16 21.92
N LYS A 17 11.74 -62.93 22.50
CA LYS A 17 13.07 -63.22 21.95
C LYS A 17 13.19 -64.72 21.67
N ALA A 18 13.55 -65.07 20.44
CA ALA A 18 13.61 -66.47 19.99
C ALA A 18 14.67 -67.31 20.74
N ARG A 19 14.40 -68.60 20.91
CA ARG A 19 15.40 -69.64 21.24
C ARG A 19 15.08 -70.94 20.50
N ASN A 20 16.12 -71.58 19.98
CA ASN A 20 16.06 -72.79 19.16
C ASN A 20 15.90 -74.08 19.99
N PHE A 21 15.25 -75.08 19.41
CA PHE A 21 15.48 -76.51 19.66
C PHE A 21 15.37 -77.28 18.31
N PRO A 22 15.92 -78.50 18.18
CA PRO A 22 16.49 -78.99 16.92
C PRO A 22 15.56 -79.88 16.08
N MET A 23 15.84 -79.96 14.77
CA MET A 23 15.22 -80.95 13.88
C MET A 23 15.84 -82.35 14.05
N PRO A 24 15.03 -83.41 13.92
CA PRO A 24 15.43 -84.64 13.24
C PRO A 24 15.02 -84.60 11.76
N SER A 25 15.89 -85.09 10.88
CA SER A 25 15.65 -85.18 9.44
C SER A 25 14.78 -86.39 9.07
N VAL A 26 13.65 -86.17 8.38
CA VAL A 26 13.03 -87.19 7.51
C VAL A 26 12.54 -86.51 6.23
N ALA A 27 12.93 -87.05 5.08
CA ALA A 27 12.48 -86.56 3.78
C ALA A 27 11.10 -87.14 3.41
N GLY A 28 10.22 -86.32 2.83
CA GLY A 28 8.98 -86.80 2.22
C GLY A 28 7.89 -85.72 2.10
N SER A 29 7.14 -85.77 0.99
CA SER A 29 5.82 -85.13 0.83
C SER A 29 5.75 -83.61 0.69
N GLY A 30 6.38 -83.07 -0.37
CA GLY A 30 6.12 -81.71 -0.89
C GLY A 30 4.71 -81.46 -1.48
N ALA A 31 3.70 -82.25 -1.08
CA ALA A 31 2.32 -82.18 -1.59
C ALA A 31 1.33 -81.55 -0.59
N VAL A 32 1.67 -81.43 0.70
CA VAL A 32 0.73 -80.96 1.74
C VAL A 32 0.77 -79.44 1.93
N LEU A 33 1.92 -78.79 1.71
CA LEU A 33 2.05 -77.34 1.90
C LEU A 33 1.31 -76.51 0.83
N ALA A 34 1.23 -77.03 -0.41
CA ALA A 34 0.50 -76.38 -1.51
C ALA A 34 -1.02 -76.37 -1.24
N ALA A 35 -1.57 -77.47 -0.70
CA ALA A 35 -3.00 -77.57 -0.41
C ALA A 35 -3.46 -76.56 0.66
N VAL A 36 -2.67 -76.32 1.70
CA VAL A 36 -3.03 -75.38 2.78
C VAL A 36 -2.99 -73.92 2.32
N LEU A 37 -2.02 -73.55 1.47
CA LEU A 37 -1.96 -72.20 0.88
C LEU A 37 -3.09 -71.96 -0.14
N ILE A 38 -3.40 -72.95 -0.97
CA ILE A 38 -4.49 -72.86 -1.95
C ILE A 38 -5.86 -72.81 -1.26
N VAL A 39 -6.11 -73.62 -0.23
CA VAL A 39 -7.38 -73.57 0.52
C VAL A 39 -7.52 -72.28 1.33
N GLY A 40 -6.41 -71.70 1.82
CA GLY A 40 -6.41 -70.38 2.45
C GLY A 40 -6.78 -69.25 1.49
N GLN A 41 -6.21 -69.26 0.28
CA GLN A 41 -6.52 -68.26 -0.76
C GLN A 41 -7.93 -68.43 -1.35
N ILE A 42 -8.38 -69.66 -1.60
CA ILE A 42 -9.76 -69.94 -2.06
C ILE A 42 -10.78 -69.59 -0.97
N GLY A 43 -10.46 -69.84 0.31
CA GLY A 43 -11.32 -69.43 1.43
C GLY A 43 -11.48 -67.91 1.52
N TRP A 44 -10.39 -67.16 1.38
CA TRP A 44 -10.42 -65.69 1.36
C TRP A 44 -11.09 -65.12 0.11
N SER A 45 -10.92 -65.73 -1.07
CA SER A 45 -11.62 -65.28 -2.27
C SER A 45 -13.12 -65.55 -2.16
N HIS A 46 -13.55 -66.76 -1.79
CA HIS A 46 -14.98 -67.05 -1.59
C HIS A 46 -15.63 -66.20 -0.50
N GLN A 47 -14.92 -65.84 0.56
CA GLN A 47 -15.51 -64.96 1.59
C GLN A 47 -15.73 -63.53 1.05
N ARG A 48 -14.84 -63.02 0.18
CA ARG A 48 -15.07 -61.78 -0.57
C ARG A 48 -16.18 -61.92 -1.61
N ASP A 49 -16.17 -62.98 -2.42
CA ASP A 49 -17.20 -63.25 -3.44
C ASP A 49 -18.60 -63.35 -2.81
N LEU A 50 -18.71 -63.95 -1.62
CA LEU A 50 -19.97 -64.05 -0.85
C LEU A 50 -20.39 -62.72 -0.22
N GLN A 51 -19.45 -61.90 0.27
CA GLN A 51 -19.78 -60.54 0.74
C GLN A 51 -20.20 -59.62 -0.42
N GLN A 52 -19.54 -59.73 -1.58
CA GLN A 52 -19.82 -58.93 -2.77
C GLN A 52 -21.13 -59.35 -3.46
N SER A 53 -21.43 -60.67 -3.51
CA SER A 53 -22.74 -61.15 -3.98
C SER A 53 -23.88 -60.83 -3.02
N ALA A 54 -23.65 -60.82 -1.70
CA ALA A 54 -24.64 -60.34 -0.74
C ALA A 54 -24.90 -58.82 -0.83
N GLY A 55 -23.83 -58.01 -1.00
CA GLY A 55 -23.94 -56.55 -1.18
C GLY A 55 -24.67 -56.16 -2.46
N THR A 56 -24.34 -56.80 -3.59
CA THR A 56 -25.03 -56.59 -4.88
C THR A 56 -26.51 -57.01 -4.85
N ALA A 57 -26.87 -58.06 -4.11
CA ALA A 57 -28.27 -58.44 -3.88
C ALA A 57 -29.02 -57.41 -3.01
N ALA A 58 -28.38 -56.88 -1.95
CA ALA A 58 -28.97 -55.83 -1.11
C ALA A 58 -29.21 -54.52 -1.90
N CYS A 59 -28.28 -54.13 -2.79
CA CYS A 59 -28.39 -52.93 -3.61
C CYS A 59 -29.32 -53.05 -4.84
N THR A 60 -30.00 -54.19 -5.02
CA THR A 60 -30.97 -54.43 -6.12
C THR A 60 -32.37 -54.80 -5.61
N ALA A 61 -32.56 -54.94 -4.29
CA ALA A 61 -33.78 -55.42 -3.67
C ALA A 61 -34.86 -54.31 -3.51
N GLY A 62 -35.53 -53.94 -4.61
CA GLY A 62 -36.85 -53.29 -4.59
C GLY A 62 -36.95 -51.88 -4.01
N MET A 63 -35.83 -51.28 -3.59
CA MET A 63 -35.79 -49.91 -3.11
C MET A 63 -35.88 -48.93 -4.29
N GLN A 64 -36.72 -47.91 -4.17
CA GLN A 64 -36.66 -46.72 -5.02
C GLN A 64 -35.94 -45.66 -4.19
N PRO A 65 -34.61 -45.49 -4.34
CA PRO A 65 -33.93 -44.36 -3.72
C PRO A 65 -34.44 -43.06 -4.34
N ASN A 66 -34.47 -41.98 -3.55
CA ASN A 66 -34.50 -40.64 -4.13
C ASN A 66 -33.18 -40.41 -4.87
N THR A 67 -33.17 -39.57 -5.89
CA THR A 67 -31.92 -39.14 -6.51
C THR A 67 -31.16 -38.20 -5.56
N ILE A 68 -29.86 -38.03 -5.77
CA ILE A 68 -29.09 -37.03 -5.01
C ILE A 68 -29.61 -35.61 -5.34
N MET A 69 -29.98 -35.39 -6.60
CA MET A 69 -30.50 -34.15 -7.15
C MET A 69 -31.88 -33.78 -6.56
N GLU A 70 -32.71 -34.76 -6.20
CA GLU A 70 -33.96 -34.56 -5.43
C GLU A 70 -33.70 -34.20 -3.96
N VAL A 71 -32.59 -34.67 -3.39
CA VAL A 71 -32.18 -34.31 -2.03
C VAL A 71 -31.59 -32.91 -1.99
N GLN A 72 -30.70 -32.55 -2.92
CA GLN A 72 -30.14 -31.20 -3.02
C GLN A 72 -31.21 -30.17 -3.43
N GLY A 73 -31.95 -30.46 -4.50
CA GLY A 73 -32.83 -29.47 -5.14
C GLY A 73 -32.03 -28.37 -5.85
N SER A 74 -32.72 -27.28 -6.19
CA SER A 74 -32.19 -26.17 -7.00
C SER A 74 -32.16 -24.83 -6.24
N GLY A 75 -32.05 -24.87 -4.92
CA GLY A 75 -32.00 -23.70 -4.04
C GLY A 75 -30.96 -23.92 -2.95
N ALA A 76 -30.65 -22.87 -2.19
CA ALA A 76 -29.58 -22.86 -1.18
C ALA A 76 -29.88 -23.65 0.12
N SER A 77 -30.75 -24.65 0.05
CA SER A 77 -31.13 -25.56 1.13
C SER A 77 -31.98 -26.70 0.55
N SER A 78 -31.82 -27.90 1.08
CA SER A 78 -32.57 -29.07 0.64
C SER A 78 -34.10 -28.92 0.83
N PRO A 79 -34.92 -29.30 -0.17
CA PRO A 79 -36.37 -29.40 -0.01
C PRO A 79 -36.81 -30.56 0.91
N LEU A 80 -35.87 -31.43 1.32
CA LEU A 80 -36.12 -32.65 2.11
C LEU A 80 -35.56 -32.59 3.54
N VAL A 81 -35.11 -31.42 4.03
CA VAL A 81 -34.64 -31.23 5.43
C VAL A 81 -35.62 -31.84 6.43
N GLY A 82 -35.09 -32.60 7.39
CA GLY A 82 -35.87 -33.31 8.41
C GLY A 82 -36.51 -34.61 7.93
N THR A 83 -36.36 -34.98 6.64
CA THR A 83 -36.86 -36.24 6.08
C THR A 83 -35.77 -37.31 6.11
N THR A 84 -36.15 -38.56 6.37
CA THR A 84 -35.26 -39.71 6.15
C THR A 84 -35.33 -40.15 4.70
N VAL A 85 -34.21 -40.04 3.99
CA VAL A 85 -34.08 -40.39 2.57
C VAL A 85 -33.29 -41.67 2.41
N THR A 86 -33.35 -42.27 1.23
CA THR A 86 -32.30 -43.20 0.77
C THR A 86 -31.81 -42.76 -0.58
N VAL A 87 -30.49 -42.66 -0.73
CA VAL A 87 -29.79 -42.24 -1.94
C VAL A 87 -28.76 -43.29 -2.35
N ARG A 88 -28.33 -43.24 -3.60
CA ARG A 88 -27.23 -44.05 -4.13
C ARG A 88 -26.22 -43.14 -4.82
N GLY A 89 -24.93 -43.41 -4.63
CA GLY A 89 -23.85 -42.70 -5.33
C GLY A 89 -22.54 -43.47 -5.29
N THR A 90 -21.52 -42.93 -5.93
CA THR A 90 -20.12 -43.38 -5.81
C THR A 90 -19.38 -42.43 -4.88
N VAL A 91 -18.64 -42.96 -3.91
CA VAL A 91 -17.82 -42.17 -2.98
C VAL A 91 -16.71 -41.46 -3.77
N THR A 92 -16.77 -40.13 -3.83
CA THR A 92 -15.80 -39.29 -4.52
C THR A 92 -14.64 -38.92 -3.60
N ALA A 93 -14.95 -38.50 -2.37
CA ALA A 93 -13.99 -38.13 -1.34
C ALA A 93 -14.25 -38.88 -0.03
N ASP A 94 -13.19 -39.34 0.63
CA ASP A 94 -13.22 -39.96 1.96
C ASP A 94 -12.40 -39.10 2.94
N PHE A 95 -13.09 -38.53 3.92
CA PHE A 95 -12.51 -37.70 4.98
C PHE A 95 -12.84 -38.28 6.36
N GLN A 96 -13.05 -39.60 6.46
CA GLN A 96 -13.39 -40.30 7.70
C GLN A 96 -12.18 -40.55 8.64
N GLY A 97 -10.98 -40.19 8.22
CA GLY A 97 -9.74 -40.42 8.97
C GLY A 97 -9.52 -39.47 10.15
N PRO A 98 -8.49 -39.72 10.97
CA PRO A 98 -8.14 -38.87 12.11
C PRO A 98 -7.84 -37.43 11.68
N ASP A 99 -8.38 -36.47 12.41
CA ASP A 99 -8.22 -35.02 12.20
C ASP A 99 -8.68 -34.49 10.83
N GLN A 100 -9.42 -35.26 10.03
CA GLN A 100 -10.03 -34.78 8.78
C GLN A 100 -11.38 -34.09 9.04
N ALA A 101 -12.04 -33.58 7.99
CA ALA A 101 -13.39 -33.00 8.04
C ALA A 101 -14.44 -33.91 8.72
N GLY A 102 -14.23 -35.23 8.67
CA GLY A 102 -15.24 -36.24 8.95
C GLY A 102 -16.07 -36.53 7.70
N GLY A 103 -16.80 -37.65 7.73
CA GLY A 103 -17.71 -38.00 6.64
C GLY A 103 -17.01 -38.30 5.32
N TYR A 104 -17.82 -38.38 4.27
CA TYR A 104 -17.41 -38.66 2.91
C TYR A 104 -18.45 -38.07 1.94
N PHE A 105 -18.03 -37.82 0.71
CA PHE A 105 -18.90 -37.30 -0.34
C PHE A 105 -19.29 -38.43 -1.28
N ILE A 106 -20.54 -38.45 -1.72
CA ILE A 106 -21.01 -39.34 -2.79
C ILE A 106 -21.60 -38.52 -3.92
N GLN A 107 -21.44 -39.00 -5.16
CA GLN A 107 -21.97 -38.35 -6.35
C GLN A 107 -22.62 -39.38 -7.28
N ASP A 108 -23.69 -39.01 -7.97
CA ASP A 108 -24.24 -39.81 -9.07
C ASP A 108 -23.22 -39.83 -10.24
N VAL A 109 -23.03 -41.00 -10.85
CA VAL A 109 -22.05 -41.18 -11.95
C VAL A 109 -22.64 -40.76 -13.30
N VAL A 110 -23.97 -40.75 -13.43
CA VAL A 110 -24.70 -40.33 -14.62
C VAL A 110 -25.19 -38.90 -14.48
N GLY A 111 -25.66 -38.54 -13.28
CA GLY A 111 -26.36 -37.28 -13.03
C GLY A 111 -27.70 -37.17 -13.76
N ASP A 112 -28.37 -36.02 -13.64
CA ASP A 112 -29.60 -35.73 -14.40
C ASP A 112 -29.40 -34.81 -15.60
N GLY A 113 -28.22 -34.17 -15.70
CA GLY A 113 -27.88 -33.21 -16.75
C GLY A 113 -28.56 -31.84 -16.60
N ASN A 114 -29.20 -31.56 -15.47
CA ASN A 114 -29.75 -30.25 -15.14
C ASN A 114 -28.68 -29.39 -14.44
N PRO A 115 -28.19 -28.30 -15.05
CA PRO A 115 -27.12 -27.49 -14.47
C PRO A 115 -27.53 -26.72 -13.21
N ALA A 116 -28.81 -26.74 -12.81
CA ALA A 116 -29.33 -26.05 -11.63
C ALA A 116 -29.45 -26.94 -10.38
N THR A 117 -29.01 -28.19 -10.43
CA THR A 117 -29.07 -29.18 -9.33
C THR A 117 -27.72 -29.88 -9.19
N SER A 118 -27.27 -30.11 -7.95
CA SER A 118 -26.05 -30.87 -7.72
C SER A 118 -26.30 -32.38 -7.75
N ASP A 119 -25.43 -33.11 -8.46
CA ASP A 119 -25.39 -34.58 -8.41
C ASP A 119 -24.62 -35.14 -7.19
N GLY A 120 -24.08 -34.27 -6.33
CA GLY A 120 -23.24 -34.60 -5.18
C GLY A 120 -23.89 -34.31 -3.83
N ILE A 121 -23.54 -35.06 -2.79
CA ILE A 121 -24.02 -34.86 -1.42
C ILE A 121 -23.00 -35.33 -0.37
N TYR A 122 -22.93 -34.62 0.75
CA TYR A 122 -22.08 -34.96 1.88
C TYR A 122 -22.78 -35.92 2.87
N ILE A 123 -22.06 -36.94 3.32
CA ILE A 123 -22.53 -37.95 4.29
C ILE A 123 -21.76 -37.81 5.60
N LEU A 124 -22.42 -37.31 6.64
CA LEU A 124 -21.83 -37.11 7.96
C LEU A 124 -21.61 -38.45 8.69
N SER A 125 -20.45 -39.07 8.49
CA SER A 125 -20.08 -40.33 9.16
C SER A 125 -18.66 -40.32 9.69
N ARG A 126 -18.51 -40.47 11.02
CA ARG A 126 -17.20 -40.57 11.71
C ARG A 126 -16.73 -42.02 11.92
N ALA A 127 -17.45 -43.00 11.40
CA ALA A 127 -17.09 -44.41 11.48
C ALA A 127 -16.45 -44.83 10.14
N PRO A 128 -15.15 -45.15 10.07
CA PRO A 128 -14.51 -45.54 8.82
C PRO A 128 -15.17 -46.82 8.29
N GLY A 129 -15.69 -46.77 7.06
CA GLY A 129 -16.49 -47.85 6.51
C GLY A 129 -16.66 -47.86 4.99
N VAL A 130 -16.12 -46.86 4.28
CA VAL A 130 -16.12 -46.77 2.82
C VAL A 130 -14.72 -46.39 2.33
N SER A 131 -14.53 -46.33 1.01
CA SER A 131 -13.34 -45.77 0.37
C SER A 131 -13.72 -45.10 -0.96
N SER A 132 -12.89 -44.17 -1.43
CA SER A 132 -13.08 -43.53 -2.75
C SER A 132 -13.20 -44.60 -3.85
N GLY A 133 -14.22 -44.46 -4.70
CA GLY A 133 -14.61 -45.45 -5.71
C GLY A 133 -15.58 -46.53 -5.23
N ASP A 134 -16.02 -46.56 -3.97
CA ASP A 134 -17.11 -47.44 -3.55
C ASP A 134 -18.48 -46.92 -4.02
N SER A 135 -19.31 -47.79 -4.62
CA SER A 135 -20.72 -47.47 -4.87
C SER A 135 -21.52 -47.87 -3.65
N VAL A 136 -22.24 -46.92 -3.05
CA VAL A 136 -22.96 -47.10 -1.78
C VAL A 136 -24.43 -46.71 -1.90
N VAL A 137 -25.27 -47.39 -1.13
CA VAL A 137 -26.64 -46.95 -0.81
C VAL A 137 -26.64 -46.46 0.64
N VAL A 138 -27.11 -45.24 0.86
CA VAL A 138 -27.12 -44.58 2.18
C VAL A 138 -28.56 -44.22 2.55
N THR A 139 -29.02 -44.68 3.72
CA THR A 139 -30.30 -44.30 4.32
C THR A 139 -30.06 -43.43 5.54
N GLY A 140 -30.58 -42.21 5.57
CA GLY A 140 -30.27 -41.25 6.64
C GLY A 140 -31.18 -40.03 6.67
N LEU A 141 -31.04 -39.24 7.73
CA LEU A 141 -31.76 -37.98 7.92
C LEU A 141 -31.04 -36.85 7.17
N VAL A 142 -31.78 -36.06 6.38
CA VAL A 142 -31.27 -34.84 5.73
C VAL A 142 -31.32 -33.66 6.70
N SER A 143 -30.24 -32.88 6.75
CA SER A 143 -30.13 -31.66 7.55
C SER A 143 -29.24 -30.62 6.89
N GLU A 144 -29.48 -29.35 7.20
CA GLU A 144 -28.56 -28.25 6.94
C GLU A 144 -27.60 -28.08 8.12
N PHE A 145 -26.29 -28.04 7.87
CA PHE A 145 -25.31 -27.67 8.89
C PHE A 145 -24.38 -26.55 8.39
N ASN A 146 -24.49 -25.37 8.99
CA ASN A 146 -23.81 -24.14 8.55
C ASN A 146 -24.06 -23.75 7.08
N GLY A 147 -25.14 -24.26 6.46
CA GLY A 147 -25.49 -24.05 5.05
C GLY A 147 -24.94 -25.12 4.09
N LEU A 148 -24.37 -26.21 4.60
CA LEU A 148 -24.05 -27.42 3.83
C LEU A 148 -25.19 -28.43 3.98
N THR A 149 -25.69 -28.96 2.86
CA THR A 149 -26.65 -30.08 2.91
C THR A 149 -25.92 -31.38 3.26
N GLU A 150 -26.36 -32.03 4.33
CA GLU A 150 -25.75 -33.27 4.81
C GLU A 150 -26.77 -34.38 5.13
N ILE A 151 -26.34 -35.63 4.93
CA ILE A 151 -27.09 -36.82 5.37
C ILE A 151 -26.38 -37.46 6.57
N THR A 152 -27.07 -37.54 7.71
CA THR A 152 -26.63 -38.36 8.85
C THR A 152 -27.12 -39.81 8.65
N PRO A 153 -26.24 -40.79 8.40
CA PRO A 153 -26.63 -42.13 8.01
C PRO A 153 -27.10 -42.98 9.19
N THR A 154 -28.21 -43.69 8.97
CA THR A 154 -28.70 -44.80 9.83
C THR A 154 -28.33 -46.17 9.28
N SER A 155 -28.08 -46.26 7.96
CA SER A 155 -27.60 -47.45 7.26
C SER A 155 -26.72 -47.05 6.07
N VAL A 156 -25.63 -47.79 5.85
CA VAL A 156 -24.74 -47.67 4.69
C VAL A 156 -24.50 -49.07 4.15
N ILE A 157 -24.75 -49.28 2.86
CA ILE A 157 -24.58 -50.57 2.17
C ILE A 157 -23.61 -50.36 1.01
N ALA A 158 -22.44 -51.00 1.06
CA ALA A 158 -21.50 -51.03 -0.05
C ALA A 158 -21.94 -52.06 -1.11
N CYS A 159 -22.18 -51.57 -2.34
CA CYS A 159 -22.67 -52.35 -3.47
C CYS A 159 -21.54 -52.93 -4.33
N SER A 160 -20.50 -52.14 -4.56
CA SER A 160 -19.28 -52.50 -5.29
C SER A 160 -18.15 -51.56 -4.87
N SER A 161 -16.90 -51.99 -5.05
CA SER A 161 -15.70 -51.25 -4.63
C SER A 161 -14.73 -51.04 -5.78
N GLY A 162 -13.99 -49.93 -5.77
CA GLY A 162 -12.97 -49.63 -6.79
C GLY A 162 -13.55 -49.33 -8.18
N ASN A 163 -14.76 -48.77 -8.22
CA ASN A 163 -15.35 -48.21 -9.44
C ASN A 163 -14.57 -46.95 -9.87
N PRO A 164 -14.54 -46.58 -11.16
CA PRO A 164 -14.03 -45.29 -11.57
C PRO A 164 -14.85 -44.16 -10.93
N LEU A 165 -14.19 -43.05 -10.58
CA LEU A 165 -14.87 -41.84 -10.13
C LEU A 165 -15.61 -41.18 -11.31
N PRO A 166 -16.68 -40.39 -11.04
CA PRO A 166 -17.21 -39.45 -12.01
C PRO A 166 -16.11 -38.53 -12.55
N ASN A 167 -16.27 -38.05 -13.78
CA ASN A 167 -15.39 -36.98 -14.29
C ASN A 167 -15.63 -35.71 -13.46
N ALA A 168 -14.56 -35.01 -13.10
CA ALA A 168 -14.66 -33.72 -12.43
C ALA A 168 -15.43 -32.72 -13.31
N VAL A 169 -16.42 -32.03 -12.75
CA VAL A 169 -17.12 -30.94 -13.45
C VAL A 169 -16.17 -29.76 -13.61
N VAL A 170 -15.96 -29.36 -14.86
CA VAL A 170 -15.11 -28.23 -15.19
C VAL A 170 -15.87 -26.94 -14.92
N ILE A 171 -15.41 -26.16 -13.94
CA ILE A 171 -15.84 -24.78 -13.74
C ILE A 171 -15.00 -23.91 -14.71
N PRO A 172 -15.59 -23.35 -15.79
CA PRO A 172 -14.83 -22.63 -16.80
C PRO A 172 -14.31 -21.27 -16.32
N SER A 173 -15.04 -20.66 -15.38
CA SER A 173 -14.68 -19.45 -14.66
C SER A 173 -15.51 -19.40 -13.36
N LEU A 174 -14.90 -18.99 -12.25
CA LEU A 174 -15.56 -18.79 -10.96
C LEU A 174 -16.64 -17.69 -11.06
N PRO A 175 -17.78 -17.80 -10.34
CA PRO A 175 -18.72 -16.68 -10.26
C PRO A 175 -18.10 -15.50 -9.51
N SER A 176 -18.59 -14.30 -9.79
CA SER A 176 -18.20 -13.10 -9.04
C SER A 176 -18.69 -13.16 -7.59
N GLN A 177 -18.10 -12.36 -6.70
CA GLN A 177 -18.42 -12.33 -5.28
C GLN A 177 -19.91 -12.08 -5.01
N ALA A 178 -20.57 -11.24 -5.81
CA ALA A 178 -22.03 -11.02 -5.75
C ALA A 178 -22.89 -12.21 -6.19
N ASN A 179 -22.31 -13.16 -6.93
CA ASN A 179 -22.99 -14.32 -7.52
C ASN A 179 -22.47 -15.66 -6.96
N GLN A 180 -21.79 -15.67 -5.81
CA GLN A 180 -21.24 -16.89 -5.18
C GLN A 180 -22.26 -18.01 -5.01
N ALA A 181 -23.54 -17.69 -4.81
CA ALA A 181 -24.63 -18.67 -4.73
C ALA A 181 -24.82 -19.53 -6.00
N LEU A 182 -24.19 -19.18 -7.14
CA LEU A 182 -24.13 -20.05 -8.32
C LEU A 182 -23.21 -21.28 -8.12
N LEU A 183 -22.39 -21.31 -7.05
CA LEU A 183 -21.62 -22.50 -6.67
C LEU A 183 -22.47 -23.60 -6.03
N GLU A 184 -23.67 -23.26 -5.54
CA GLU A 184 -24.62 -24.21 -4.92
C GLU A 184 -24.94 -25.40 -5.84
N GLN A 185 -25.10 -25.15 -7.14
CA GLN A 185 -25.38 -26.19 -8.14
C GLN A 185 -24.25 -27.23 -8.29
N PHE A 186 -23.10 -27.01 -7.63
CA PHE A 186 -21.96 -27.93 -7.59
C PHE A 186 -21.69 -28.48 -6.17
N GLU A 187 -22.52 -28.19 -5.17
CA GLU A 187 -22.28 -28.59 -3.78
C GLU A 187 -22.13 -30.11 -3.64
N GLY A 188 -20.98 -30.56 -3.11
CA GLY A 188 -20.65 -31.97 -2.92
C GLY A 188 -20.16 -32.69 -4.17
N MET A 189 -20.11 -32.03 -5.33
CA MET A 189 -19.59 -32.61 -6.57
C MET A 189 -18.06 -32.52 -6.63
N LEU A 190 -17.45 -33.47 -7.33
CA LEU A 190 -16.05 -33.38 -7.75
C LEU A 190 -15.93 -32.33 -8.87
N VAL A 191 -15.17 -31.26 -8.63
CA VAL A 191 -14.97 -30.13 -9.54
C VAL A 191 -13.50 -29.95 -9.93
N THR A 192 -13.25 -29.21 -11.01
CA THR A 192 -11.92 -28.70 -11.38
C THR A 192 -12.02 -27.28 -11.94
N LEU A 193 -11.10 -26.40 -11.57
CA LEU A 193 -11.04 -25.03 -12.11
C LEU A 193 -10.31 -25.03 -13.45
N ALA A 194 -10.92 -24.48 -14.50
CA ALA A 194 -10.32 -24.41 -15.83
C ALA A 194 -9.25 -23.30 -15.94
N ALA A 195 -9.47 -22.19 -15.23
CA ALA A 195 -8.61 -21.00 -15.28
C ALA A 195 -7.35 -21.16 -14.41
N GLU A 196 -6.34 -20.32 -14.68
CA GLU A 196 -5.30 -20.03 -13.70
C GLU A 196 -5.91 -19.24 -12.53
N THR A 197 -5.50 -19.55 -11.30
CA THR A 197 -5.91 -18.78 -10.11
C THR A 197 -4.70 -18.25 -9.36
N THR A 198 -4.82 -17.03 -8.85
CA THR A 198 -3.82 -16.35 -8.00
C THR A 198 -4.22 -16.50 -6.54
N ILE A 199 -3.26 -16.81 -5.67
CA ILE A 199 -3.45 -16.80 -4.21
C ILE A 199 -3.69 -15.36 -3.77
N GLN A 200 -4.82 -15.10 -3.13
CA GLN A 200 -5.22 -13.76 -2.67
C GLN A 200 -4.95 -13.57 -1.17
N ASP A 201 -5.13 -14.64 -0.37
CA ASP A 201 -5.02 -14.59 1.09
C ASP A 201 -4.34 -15.84 1.64
N THR A 202 -3.39 -15.66 2.57
CA THR A 202 -2.71 -16.73 3.30
C THR A 202 -2.83 -16.60 4.82
N PHE A 203 -3.66 -15.68 5.32
CA PHE A 203 -3.86 -15.34 6.73
C PHE A 203 -4.13 -16.57 7.61
N VAL A 204 -5.00 -17.49 7.17
CA VAL A 204 -5.31 -18.74 7.88
C VAL A 204 -4.55 -19.98 7.39
N LEU A 205 -3.63 -19.85 6.44
CA LEU A 205 -2.96 -20.99 5.78
C LEU A 205 -2.21 -21.88 6.78
N GLY A 206 -1.35 -21.29 7.61
CA GLY A 206 -0.62 -22.06 8.63
C GLY A 206 -1.56 -22.66 9.68
N ARG A 207 -2.52 -21.87 10.16
CA ARG A 207 -3.36 -22.27 11.30
C ARG A 207 -4.42 -23.31 10.95
N TYR A 208 -5.07 -23.18 9.80
CA TYR A 208 -6.26 -23.96 9.42
C TYR A 208 -6.13 -24.65 8.06
N GLY A 209 -5.00 -24.51 7.35
CA GLY A 209 -4.79 -25.17 6.06
C GLY A 209 -5.71 -24.67 4.95
N LYS A 210 -6.13 -23.40 5.02
CA LYS A 210 -7.03 -22.76 4.04
C LYS A 210 -6.42 -21.47 3.48
N MET A 211 -6.79 -21.14 2.25
CA MET A 211 -6.40 -19.88 1.59
C MET A 211 -7.45 -19.47 0.56
N ILE A 212 -7.53 -18.18 0.25
CA ILE A 212 -8.37 -17.67 -0.84
C ILE A 212 -7.54 -17.70 -2.13
N ILE A 213 -8.13 -18.25 -3.18
CA ILE A 213 -7.62 -18.19 -4.56
C ILE A 213 -8.64 -17.48 -5.45
N GLY A 214 -8.20 -16.81 -6.51
CA GLY A 214 -9.10 -16.07 -7.40
C GLY A 214 -8.61 -15.92 -8.83
N GLU A 215 -9.53 -15.71 -9.74
CA GLU A 215 -9.27 -15.44 -11.16
C GLU A 215 -8.97 -13.94 -11.37
N GLY A 216 -8.40 -13.62 -12.54
CA GLY A 216 -8.11 -12.23 -12.94
C GLY A 216 -6.80 -11.63 -12.42
N GLY A 217 -5.96 -12.41 -11.74
CA GLY A 217 -4.70 -11.93 -11.14
C GLY A 217 -4.90 -11.51 -9.67
N ARG A 218 -4.04 -10.60 -9.17
CA ARG A 218 -4.17 -10.03 -7.82
C ARG A 218 -5.44 -9.17 -7.72
N GLN A 219 -6.24 -9.40 -6.68
CA GLN A 219 -7.46 -8.66 -6.40
C GLN A 219 -7.18 -7.54 -5.40
N PHE A 220 -7.81 -6.37 -5.60
CA PHE A 220 -7.57 -5.15 -4.83
C PHE A 220 -8.82 -4.71 -4.05
N VAL A 221 -8.63 -3.91 -3.01
CA VAL A 221 -9.75 -3.26 -2.31
C VAL A 221 -10.42 -2.24 -3.23
N GLY A 222 -11.75 -2.10 -3.16
CA GLY A 222 -12.50 -1.22 -4.06
C GLY A 222 -11.98 0.22 -4.05
N THR A 223 -11.75 0.78 -2.86
CA THR A 223 -11.22 2.13 -2.63
C THR A 223 -9.70 2.26 -2.86
N GLN A 224 -9.01 1.22 -3.33
CA GLN A 224 -7.66 1.34 -3.90
C GLN A 224 -7.72 1.76 -5.38
N ILE A 225 -8.78 1.37 -6.11
CA ILE A 225 -8.86 1.45 -7.58
C ILE A 225 -10.04 2.24 -8.12
N ALA A 226 -11.01 2.60 -7.27
CA ALA A 226 -12.19 3.39 -7.61
C ALA A 226 -12.57 4.33 -6.47
N GLU A 227 -13.33 5.37 -6.78
CA GLU A 227 -13.86 6.32 -5.79
C GLU A 227 -14.81 5.61 -4.80
N PRO A 228 -14.87 6.07 -3.53
CA PRO A 228 -15.83 5.60 -2.53
C PRO A 228 -17.28 5.58 -3.02
N GLY A 229 -18.02 4.56 -2.62
CA GLY A 229 -19.43 4.36 -2.95
C GLY A 229 -19.65 3.25 -3.99
N PRO A 230 -20.65 3.38 -4.89
CA PRO A 230 -21.08 2.30 -5.77
C PRO A 230 -19.99 1.70 -6.65
N ASP A 231 -19.02 2.49 -7.10
CA ASP A 231 -17.96 2.03 -8.01
C ASP A 231 -16.94 1.14 -7.28
N ALA A 232 -16.48 1.54 -6.08
CA ALA A 232 -15.67 0.70 -5.21
C ALA A 232 -16.39 -0.62 -4.83
N LEU A 233 -17.68 -0.55 -4.47
CA LEU A 233 -18.48 -1.74 -4.15
C LEU A 233 -18.66 -2.66 -5.36
N ALA A 234 -18.86 -2.11 -6.56
CA ALA A 234 -19.01 -2.87 -7.80
C ALA A 234 -17.68 -3.55 -8.17
N ALA A 235 -16.54 -2.88 -7.99
CA ALA A 235 -15.22 -3.44 -8.20
C ALA A 235 -15.01 -4.70 -7.34
N GLU A 236 -15.27 -4.64 -6.04
CA GLU A 236 -15.16 -5.82 -5.16
C GLU A 236 -16.21 -6.90 -5.45
N SER A 237 -17.45 -6.50 -5.76
CA SER A 237 -18.55 -7.41 -6.08
C SER A 237 -18.32 -8.22 -7.37
N SER A 238 -17.48 -7.70 -8.27
CA SER A 238 -17.10 -8.33 -9.54
C SER A 238 -16.01 -9.40 -9.39
N GLN A 239 -15.25 -9.40 -8.29
CA GLN A 239 -14.09 -10.28 -8.09
C GLN A 239 -14.49 -11.76 -8.02
N GLN A 240 -13.74 -12.62 -8.70
CA GLN A 240 -14.03 -14.04 -8.84
C GLN A 240 -13.05 -14.84 -7.96
N ARG A 241 -13.53 -15.44 -6.87
CA ARG A 241 -12.67 -16.04 -5.84
C ARG A 241 -13.35 -17.17 -5.07
N ILE A 242 -12.56 -18.08 -4.51
CA ILE A 242 -13.02 -19.25 -3.77
C ILE A 242 -11.98 -19.67 -2.73
N VAL A 243 -12.37 -20.44 -1.72
CA VAL A 243 -11.43 -21.02 -0.75
C VAL A 243 -10.92 -22.36 -1.27
N ILE A 244 -9.66 -22.69 -0.97
CA ILE A 244 -9.11 -24.06 -1.07
C ILE A 244 -8.60 -24.48 0.30
N GLY A 245 -8.90 -25.73 0.70
CA GLY A 245 -8.57 -26.27 2.02
C GLY A 245 -7.83 -27.60 1.97
N ASP A 246 -7.13 -27.97 3.04
CA ASP A 246 -6.38 -29.23 3.16
C ASP A 246 -7.19 -30.43 3.69
N ALA A 247 -8.50 -30.22 3.90
CA ALA A 247 -9.47 -31.15 4.48
C ALA A 247 -9.17 -31.61 5.93
N LEU A 248 -8.29 -30.89 6.66
CA LEU A 248 -8.01 -31.13 8.08
C LEU A 248 -8.81 -30.20 9.00
N THR A 249 -9.15 -30.69 10.19
CA THR A 249 -9.88 -29.95 11.23
C THR A 249 -9.01 -29.55 12.42
N ARG A 250 -7.78 -30.06 12.51
CA ARG A 250 -6.81 -29.67 13.55
C ARG A 250 -6.13 -28.34 13.22
N GLN A 251 -5.81 -27.57 14.25
CA GLN A 251 -4.97 -26.38 14.09
C GLN A 251 -3.49 -26.75 13.89
N ASN A 252 -2.79 -25.94 13.09
CA ASN A 252 -1.35 -26.00 12.83
C ASN A 252 -0.89 -27.38 12.33
N PRO A 253 -1.45 -27.91 11.22
CA PRO A 253 -1.12 -29.23 10.71
C PRO A 253 0.38 -29.37 10.41
N VAL A 254 0.94 -30.55 10.75
CA VAL A 254 2.34 -30.93 10.49
C VAL A 254 2.35 -32.24 9.69
N PRO A 255 3.00 -32.31 8.52
CA PRO A 255 3.64 -31.21 7.80
C PRO A 255 2.65 -30.09 7.43
N ALA A 256 3.17 -28.88 7.23
CA ALA A 256 2.34 -27.75 6.82
C ALA A 256 1.78 -27.99 5.40
N PRO A 257 0.56 -27.48 5.10
CA PRO A 257 -0.18 -27.84 3.91
C PRO A 257 0.35 -27.10 2.68
N PHE A 258 -0.04 -27.57 1.48
CA PHE A 258 0.39 -27.03 0.17
C PHE A 258 1.91 -26.94 -0.06
N GLY A 259 2.71 -27.64 0.76
CA GLY A 259 4.17 -27.58 0.71
C GLY A 259 4.78 -26.34 1.38
N LEU A 260 4.02 -25.65 2.24
CA LEU A 260 4.48 -24.50 3.02
C LEU A 260 5.73 -24.84 3.83
N SER A 261 6.80 -24.06 3.61
CA SER A 261 8.08 -24.23 4.30
C SER A 261 8.91 -22.94 4.21
N PRO A 262 10.00 -22.80 5.00
CA PRO A 262 10.94 -21.68 4.86
C PRO A 262 11.47 -21.43 3.44
N GLN A 263 11.58 -22.49 2.63
CA GLN A 263 12.06 -22.46 1.24
C GLN A 263 10.93 -22.28 0.21
N ASN A 264 9.68 -22.56 0.59
CA ASN A 264 8.49 -22.41 -0.24
C ASN A 264 7.39 -21.74 0.60
N PRO A 265 7.42 -20.40 0.74
CA PRO A 265 6.62 -19.70 1.74
C PRO A 265 5.14 -19.56 1.41
N ILE A 266 4.69 -19.89 0.19
CA ILE A 266 3.29 -19.72 -0.29
C ILE A 266 2.79 -18.29 -0.08
N ARG A 267 3.00 -17.42 -1.06
CA ARG A 267 2.74 -15.98 -0.95
C ARG A 267 1.44 -15.60 -1.67
N ALA A 268 0.77 -14.54 -1.20
CA ALA A 268 -0.24 -13.90 -2.03
C ALA A 268 0.44 -13.44 -3.34
N GLY A 269 -0.21 -13.63 -4.48
CA GLY A 269 0.38 -13.44 -5.81
C GLY A 269 1.06 -14.68 -6.43
N ASP A 270 1.30 -15.76 -5.68
CA ASP A 270 1.65 -17.06 -6.28
C ASP A 270 0.43 -17.65 -7.03
N THR A 271 0.64 -18.54 -8.01
CA THR A 271 -0.46 -19.01 -8.89
C THR A 271 -0.59 -20.53 -8.98
N PHE A 272 -1.83 -21.01 -9.14
CA PHE A 272 -2.15 -22.38 -9.50
C PHE A 272 -2.44 -22.48 -11.00
N ALA A 273 -1.72 -23.37 -11.68
CA ALA A 273 -1.87 -23.56 -13.12
C ALA A 273 -3.30 -24.00 -13.53
N PRO A 274 -3.76 -23.68 -14.75
CA PRO A 274 -5.03 -24.15 -15.31
C PRO A 274 -5.25 -25.66 -15.10
N GLY A 275 -6.40 -26.04 -14.56
CA GLY A 275 -6.76 -27.45 -14.31
C GLY A 275 -6.03 -28.13 -13.14
N SER A 276 -5.17 -27.42 -12.39
CA SER A 276 -4.43 -28.03 -11.26
C SER A 276 -5.23 -28.08 -9.95
N VAL A 277 -6.21 -27.19 -9.77
CA VAL A 277 -7.10 -27.20 -8.61
C VAL A 277 -8.32 -28.07 -8.92
N SER A 278 -8.36 -29.26 -8.31
CA SER A 278 -9.49 -30.18 -8.37
C SER A 278 -9.72 -30.85 -7.02
N GLY A 279 -10.99 -31.06 -6.68
CA GLY A 279 -11.44 -31.57 -5.38
C GLY A 279 -12.96 -31.59 -5.30
N VAL A 280 -13.51 -32.05 -4.19
CA VAL A 280 -14.95 -31.88 -3.94
C VAL A 280 -15.23 -30.46 -3.49
N LEU A 281 -16.29 -29.85 -4.01
CA LEU A 281 -16.79 -28.58 -3.52
C LEU A 281 -17.63 -28.79 -2.26
N THR A 282 -17.41 -27.99 -1.22
CA THR A 282 -18.20 -28.01 0.01
C THR A 282 -18.45 -26.58 0.49
N TYR A 283 -19.37 -26.41 1.45
CA TYR A 283 -19.60 -25.14 2.13
C TYR A 283 -19.20 -25.27 3.60
N GLU A 284 -18.16 -24.55 4.04
CA GLU A 284 -17.62 -24.72 5.39
C GLU A 284 -16.98 -23.43 5.95
N THR A 285 -16.77 -23.38 7.27
CA THR A 285 -16.18 -22.21 7.95
C THR A 285 -14.75 -21.91 7.47
N TYR A 286 -14.53 -20.71 6.94
CA TYR A 286 -13.19 -20.21 6.59
C TYR A 286 -12.50 -19.56 7.80
N THR A 287 -13.13 -18.52 8.36
CA THR A 287 -12.67 -17.78 9.54
C THR A 287 -13.77 -17.79 10.62
N THR A 288 -14.72 -16.85 10.54
CA THR A 288 -15.93 -16.76 11.38
C THR A 288 -17.20 -17.00 10.59
N SER A 289 -17.10 -17.03 9.26
CA SER A 289 -18.20 -17.21 8.31
C SER A 289 -17.95 -18.42 7.41
N PRO A 290 -19.00 -19.10 6.92
CA PRO A 290 -18.86 -20.15 5.93
C PRO A 290 -18.58 -19.60 4.53
N ALA A 291 -17.88 -20.40 3.71
CA ALA A 291 -17.54 -20.11 2.33
C ALA A 291 -17.45 -21.40 1.52
N TYR A 292 -17.74 -21.30 0.21
CA TYR A 292 -17.49 -22.39 -0.72
C TYR A 292 -15.98 -22.69 -0.77
N THR A 293 -15.64 -23.95 -0.52
CA THR A 293 -14.28 -24.44 -0.38
C THR A 293 -14.08 -25.67 -1.25
N ILE A 294 -12.99 -25.70 -2.03
CA ILE A 294 -12.55 -26.92 -2.72
C ILE A 294 -11.64 -27.72 -1.79
N LEU A 295 -11.98 -28.98 -1.54
CA LEU A 295 -11.17 -29.95 -0.79
C LEU A 295 -10.56 -30.98 -1.74
N PRO A 296 -9.24 -30.92 -2.03
CA PRO A 296 -8.58 -31.86 -2.92
C PRO A 296 -8.71 -33.30 -2.43
N ILE A 297 -9.12 -34.20 -3.33
CA ILE A 297 -9.32 -35.64 -3.03
C ILE A 297 -8.05 -36.48 -3.24
N SER A 298 -6.94 -35.85 -3.58
CA SER A 298 -5.66 -36.50 -3.88
C SER A 298 -4.51 -35.73 -3.22
N ALA A 299 -3.31 -35.70 -3.80
CA ALA A 299 -2.26 -34.82 -3.30
C ALA A 299 -2.71 -33.36 -3.42
N LEU A 300 -2.40 -32.54 -2.41
CA LEU A 300 -2.68 -31.09 -2.48
C LEU A 300 -1.95 -30.50 -3.70
N PRO A 301 -2.60 -29.60 -4.47
CA PRO A 301 -1.94 -28.93 -5.58
C PRO A 301 -0.78 -28.09 -5.04
N THR A 302 0.31 -28.03 -5.80
CA THR A 302 1.48 -27.21 -5.46
C THR A 302 1.41 -25.91 -6.27
N PRO A 303 1.37 -24.72 -5.65
CA PRO A 303 1.39 -23.47 -6.39
C PRO A 303 2.76 -23.23 -7.04
N MET A 304 2.74 -22.46 -8.13
CA MET A 304 3.92 -21.91 -8.78
C MET A 304 4.34 -20.64 -8.04
N MET A 305 5.65 -20.50 -7.76
CA MET A 305 6.25 -19.32 -7.12
C MET A 305 6.29 -18.12 -8.07
N SER A 306 5.10 -17.62 -8.43
CA SER A 306 4.88 -16.53 -9.38
C SER A 306 5.09 -15.15 -8.75
N ASN A 307 5.04 -15.05 -7.42
CA ASN A 307 5.47 -13.87 -6.66
C ASN A 307 6.71 -14.21 -5.79
N PRO A 308 7.93 -14.26 -6.36
CA PRO A 308 9.13 -14.55 -5.60
C PRO A 308 9.48 -13.42 -4.62
N ARG A 309 9.99 -13.78 -3.44
CA ARG A 309 10.51 -12.85 -2.43
C ARG A 309 11.53 -11.86 -3.04
N PRO A 310 11.35 -10.53 -2.91
CA PRO A 310 12.33 -9.55 -3.35
C PRO A 310 13.65 -9.69 -2.58
N ALA A 311 14.76 -9.88 -3.30
CA ALA A 311 16.06 -10.15 -2.68
C ALA A 311 16.71 -8.92 -2.00
N ASN A 312 16.37 -7.71 -2.45
CA ASN A 312 16.89 -6.44 -1.94
C ASN A 312 15.74 -5.43 -1.83
N PRO A 313 15.88 -4.36 -1.01
CA PRO A 313 14.98 -3.22 -1.01
C PRO A 313 14.91 -2.50 -2.37
N PRO A 314 13.86 -1.69 -2.63
CA PRO A 314 13.79 -0.86 -3.82
C PRO A 314 14.98 0.09 -3.91
N ALA A 315 15.62 0.14 -5.07
CA ALA A 315 16.72 1.05 -5.34
C ALA A 315 16.17 2.45 -5.63
N VAL A 316 15.89 3.23 -4.60
CA VAL A 316 15.31 4.58 -4.72
C VAL A 316 16.30 5.66 -5.17
N GLY A 317 17.60 5.41 -5.01
CA GLY A 317 18.68 6.34 -5.36
C GLY A 317 18.72 7.61 -4.49
N GLY A 318 19.44 8.63 -4.94
CA GLY A 318 19.66 9.87 -4.19
C GLY A 318 20.91 9.84 -3.28
N THR A 319 21.12 10.92 -2.54
CA THR A 319 22.13 11.02 -1.46
C THR A 319 21.56 10.65 -0.10
N LEU A 320 20.23 10.75 0.06
CA LEU A 320 19.49 10.34 1.25
C LEU A 320 18.33 9.42 0.90
N GLN A 321 17.99 8.52 1.82
CA GLN A 321 16.77 7.71 1.76
C GLN A 321 15.88 7.98 2.97
N VAL A 322 14.58 8.15 2.74
CA VAL A 322 13.54 8.29 3.77
C VAL A 322 12.59 7.09 3.67
N VAL A 323 12.23 6.49 4.81
CA VAL A 323 11.41 5.27 4.87
C VAL A 323 10.21 5.42 5.81
N SER A 324 9.07 4.86 5.42
CA SER A 324 7.95 4.53 6.31
C SER A 324 8.00 3.04 6.66
N ALA A 325 7.84 2.67 7.94
CA ALA A 325 7.73 1.27 8.34
C ALA A 325 6.86 1.09 9.60
N ASN A 326 5.74 0.39 9.45
CA ASN A 326 5.01 -0.22 10.57
C ASN A 326 5.78 -1.45 11.07
N VAL A 327 6.07 -1.52 12.38
CA VAL A 327 6.87 -2.61 13.00
C VAL A 327 6.05 -3.64 13.81
N LEU A 328 4.74 -3.73 13.57
CA LEU A 328 3.80 -4.74 14.11
C LEU A 328 3.94 -4.97 15.62
N ASN A 329 3.53 -3.97 16.40
CA ASN A 329 3.67 -3.91 17.85
C ASN A 329 5.07 -4.29 18.37
N TYR A 330 6.09 -3.49 18.04
CA TYR A 330 7.42 -3.67 18.66
C TYR A 330 7.39 -3.19 20.12
N PHE A 331 7.00 -4.09 21.01
CA PHE A 331 6.69 -3.82 22.42
C PHE A 331 7.60 -4.68 23.31
N LYS A 332 8.52 -4.01 24.01
CA LYS A 332 9.51 -4.59 24.94
C LYS A 332 9.43 -3.97 26.34
N GLY A 333 8.74 -2.83 26.47
CA GLY A 333 8.78 -1.93 27.63
C GLY A 333 8.48 -2.61 28.98
N PRO A 334 9.02 -2.07 30.09
CA PRO A 334 8.76 -2.62 31.41
C PRO A 334 7.34 -2.27 31.91
N PRO A 335 6.56 -3.23 32.45
CA PRO A 335 6.86 -4.65 32.57
C PRO A 335 6.65 -5.43 31.27
N PHE A 336 7.54 -6.39 31.01
CA PHE A 336 7.41 -7.36 29.92
C PHE A 336 7.02 -8.75 30.50
N PRO A 337 6.13 -9.54 29.85
CA PRO A 337 5.45 -9.27 28.59
C PRO A 337 4.40 -8.16 28.67
N THR A 338 4.19 -7.50 27.54
CA THR A 338 3.23 -6.41 27.35
C THR A 338 1.85 -6.94 26.91
N ALA A 339 0.84 -6.06 26.86
CA ALA A 339 -0.51 -6.43 26.42
C ALA A 339 -0.68 -6.57 24.89
N ARG A 340 0.33 -6.13 24.12
CA ARG A 340 0.44 -6.25 22.65
C ARG A 340 1.88 -6.57 22.29
N GLY A 341 2.11 -7.02 21.05
CA GLY A 341 3.41 -7.46 20.56
C GLY A 341 3.76 -8.87 21.03
N ALA A 342 5.06 -9.18 21.09
CA ALA A 342 5.57 -10.46 21.56
C ALA A 342 5.03 -10.87 22.96
N SER A 343 4.40 -12.04 23.04
CA SER A 343 3.84 -12.61 24.27
C SER A 343 4.93 -13.15 25.22
N ASN A 344 6.15 -13.40 24.71
CA ASN A 344 7.29 -13.86 25.52
C ASN A 344 8.67 -13.46 24.94
N GLN A 345 9.73 -13.77 25.69
CA GLN A 345 11.11 -13.36 25.37
C GLN A 345 11.66 -13.99 24.07
N VAL A 346 11.16 -15.17 23.67
CA VAL A 346 11.58 -15.84 22.42
C VAL A 346 10.98 -15.12 21.22
N GLU A 347 9.71 -14.74 21.30
CA GLU A 347 9.02 -13.92 20.30
C GLU A 347 9.64 -12.54 20.16
N LEU A 348 9.96 -11.88 21.28
CA LEU A 348 10.60 -10.57 21.25
C LEU A 348 11.96 -10.62 20.53
N GLU A 349 12.77 -11.65 20.77
CA GLU A 349 14.03 -11.84 20.06
C GLU A 349 13.80 -12.12 18.57
N ARG A 350 12.82 -12.97 18.23
CA ARG A 350 12.44 -13.26 16.85
C ARG A 350 11.96 -12.02 16.09
N GLN A 351 11.11 -11.21 16.72
CA GLN A 351 10.59 -9.95 16.18
C GLN A 351 11.73 -8.95 15.97
N ARG A 352 12.59 -8.75 16.99
CA ARG A 352 13.79 -7.91 16.90
C ARG A 352 14.68 -8.31 15.74
N VAL A 353 15.00 -9.60 15.59
CA VAL A 353 15.82 -10.09 14.46
C VAL A 353 15.19 -9.76 13.11
N LYS A 354 13.87 -9.97 12.93
CA LYS A 354 13.20 -9.66 11.67
C LYS A 354 13.11 -8.16 11.38
N VAL A 355 12.67 -7.35 12.35
CA VAL A 355 12.55 -5.89 12.21
C VAL A 355 13.92 -5.25 11.97
N VAL A 356 14.96 -5.65 12.71
CA VAL A 356 16.33 -5.15 12.49
C VAL A 356 16.87 -5.59 11.13
N ALA A 357 16.58 -6.81 10.66
CA ALA A 357 16.97 -7.25 9.32
C ALA A 357 16.31 -6.40 8.22
N ALA A 358 15.01 -6.07 8.36
CA ALA A 358 14.32 -5.20 7.43
C ALA A 358 14.89 -3.76 7.45
N LEU A 359 14.99 -3.14 8.63
CA LEU A 359 15.48 -1.78 8.76
C LEU A 359 16.94 -1.65 8.32
N SER A 360 17.84 -2.57 8.71
CA SER A 360 19.26 -2.52 8.32
C SER A 360 19.51 -2.80 6.84
N ALA A 361 18.66 -3.59 6.18
CA ALA A 361 18.73 -3.77 4.72
C ALA A 361 18.33 -2.48 3.99
N LEU A 362 17.27 -1.79 4.46
CA LEU A 362 16.85 -0.48 3.93
C LEU A 362 17.89 0.62 4.20
N ASN A 363 18.55 0.60 5.36
CA ASN A 363 19.61 1.54 5.77
C ASN A 363 19.27 3.03 5.49
N ALA A 364 18.03 3.44 5.73
CA ALA A 364 17.55 4.80 5.46
C ALA A 364 18.25 5.83 6.36
N ASP A 365 18.27 7.09 5.93
CA ASP A 365 18.80 8.21 6.69
C ASP A 365 17.77 8.81 7.65
N VAL A 366 16.48 8.66 7.30
CA VAL A 366 15.35 8.96 8.18
C VAL A 366 14.31 7.84 8.08
N TYR A 367 13.82 7.35 9.21
CA TYR A 367 12.68 6.45 9.29
C TYR A 367 11.54 7.11 10.07
N GLY A 368 10.34 7.09 9.49
CA GLY A 368 9.10 7.15 10.26
C GLY A 368 8.65 5.74 10.62
N LEU A 369 8.56 5.45 11.91
CA LEU A 369 8.11 4.17 12.42
C LEU A 369 6.72 4.30 13.04
N SER A 370 5.78 3.44 12.68
CA SER A 370 4.50 3.24 13.38
C SER A 370 4.53 1.92 14.17
N GLU A 371 3.56 1.73 15.07
CA GLU A 371 3.45 0.51 15.91
C GLU A 371 4.65 0.23 16.86
N VAL A 372 5.36 1.27 17.29
CA VAL A 372 6.30 1.20 18.42
C VAL A 372 5.57 1.51 19.73
N ALA A 373 5.92 0.84 20.83
CA ALA A 373 5.32 1.12 22.13
C ALA A 373 5.47 2.60 22.56
N ASN A 374 4.45 3.10 23.26
CA ASN A 374 4.40 4.45 23.85
C ASN A 374 5.03 4.46 25.26
N ASP A 375 6.24 3.88 25.38
CA ASP A 375 6.91 3.54 26.63
C ASP A 375 8.14 4.42 26.95
N GLY A 376 8.16 5.65 26.42
CA GLY A 376 9.23 6.63 26.65
C GLY A 376 10.45 6.49 25.74
N TYR A 377 11.47 7.30 26.03
CA TYR A 377 12.76 7.30 25.32
C TYR A 377 13.94 6.94 26.23
N GLY A 378 13.65 6.39 27.42
CA GLY A 378 14.65 5.97 28.40
C GLY A 378 15.35 4.64 28.06
N PRO A 379 16.37 4.24 28.84
CA PRO A 379 17.20 3.05 28.56
C PRO A 379 16.45 1.71 28.47
N ASN A 380 15.23 1.64 29.01
CA ASN A 380 14.42 0.43 29.03
C ASN A 380 13.31 0.38 27.97
N SER A 381 13.07 1.49 27.24
CA SER A 381 11.95 1.59 26.30
C SER A 381 12.17 0.79 25.01
N SER A 382 11.09 0.56 24.28
CA SER A 382 11.08 -0.30 23.10
C SER A 382 11.85 0.34 21.93
N ILE A 383 11.79 1.67 21.79
CA ILE A 383 12.58 2.40 20.79
C ILE A 383 14.08 2.35 21.09
N THR A 384 14.50 2.44 22.36
CA THR A 384 15.92 2.37 22.74
C THR A 384 16.50 0.98 22.49
N ASP A 385 15.72 -0.06 22.77
CA ASP A 385 16.06 -1.46 22.50
C ASP A 385 16.23 -1.74 21.00
N LEU A 386 15.29 -1.26 20.18
CA LEU A 386 15.37 -1.38 18.72
C LEU A 386 16.58 -0.64 18.14
N LEU A 387 16.85 0.59 18.59
CA LEU A 387 18.00 1.38 18.13
C LEU A 387 19.34 0.79 18.55
N ALA A 388 19.44 0.18 19.73
CA ALA A 388 20.66 -0.52 20.15
C ALA A 388 20.96 -1.71 19.23
N ALA A 389 19.93 -2.49 18.88
CA ALA A 389 20.07 -3.62 17.95
C ALA A 389 20.36 -3.17 16.51
N LEU A 390 19.72 -2.10 16.03
CA LEU A 390 19.94 -1.55 14.69
C LEU A 390 21.36 -0.97 14.53
N ASN A 391 21.86 -0.24 15.52
CA ASN A 391 23.24 0.26 15.52
C ASN A 391 24.30 -0.86 15.62
N ALA A 392 23.97 -1.99 16.25
CA ALA A 392 24.83 -3.17 16.25
C ALA A 392 24.86 -3.86 14.87
N ALA A 393 23.74 -3.83 14.13
CA ALA A 393 23.63 -4.37 12.77
C ALA A 393 24.29 -3.47 11.70
N VAL A 394 24.32 -2.14 11.90
CA VAL A 394 24.96 -1.18 11.00
C VAL A 394 26.00 -0.32 11.75
N PRO A 395 27.21 -0.85 12.01
CA PRO A 395 28.24 -0.13 12.75
C PRO A 395 28.62 1.21 12.11
N GLY A 396 28.58 2.28 12.90
CA GLY A 396 28.94 3.64 12.47
C GLY A 396 27.78 4.49 11.92
N ALA A 397 26.57 3.94 11.77
CA ALA A 397 25.40 4.71 11.34
C ALA A 397 24.90 5.72 12.39
N ASP A 398 25.04 5.39 13.68
CA ASP A 398 24.59 6.23 14.80
C ASP A 398 23.11 6.66 14.67
N PHE A 399 22.24 5.65 14.56
CA PHE A 399 20.80 5.82 14.54
C PHE A 399 20.28 6.29 15.89
N ARG A 400 19.49 7.38 15.87
CA ARG A 400 18.94 8.03 17.06
C ARG A 400 17.46 8.35 16.86
N ALA A 401 16.67 8.30 17.93
CA ALA A 401 15.31 8.82 17.92
C ALA A 401 15.31 10.35 18.06
N PHE A 402 14.46 11.04 17.31
CA PHE A 402 14.20 12.46 17.50
C PHE A 402 13.18 12.63 18.64
N TYR A 403 13.66 12.97 19.84
CA TYR A 403 12.83 13.12 21.03
C TYR A 403 11.93 14.38 20.94
N PRO A 404 10.59 14.25 21.02
CA PRO A 404 9.66 15.37 20.85
C PRO A 404 9.45 16.22 22.13
N GLY A 405 10.26 16.02 23.17
CA GLY A 405 10.12 16.74 24.45
C GLY A 405 9.08 16.15 25.42
N LYS A 406 8.35 15.10 25.02
CA LYS A 406 7.43 14.31 25.86
C LYS A 406 7.82 12.83 25.79
N ASP A 407 7.85 12.13 26.92
CA ASP A 407 8.09 10.67 26.96
C ASP A 407 6.91 9.88 26.38
N VAL A 408 5.68 10.26 26.75
CA VAL A 408 4.44 9.66 26.26
C VAL A 408 3.76 10.66 25.31
N VAL A 409 3.34 10.19 24.14
CA VAL A 409 2.73 10.99 23.08
C VAL A 409 1.35 10.43 22.78
N GLY A 410 0.29 11.21 23.03
CA GLY A 410 -1.10 10.75 22.96
C GLY A 410 -1.49 9.82 24.12
N THR A 411 -2.57 9.06 23.94
CA THR A 411 -3.17 8.21 24.99
C THR A 411 -3.08 6.71 24.72
N ASP A 412 -2.76 6.31 23.49
CA ASP A 412 -2.72 4.92 23.05
C ASP A 412 -1.42 4.21 23.47
N GLN A 413 -1.42 2.87 23.52
CA GLN A 413 -0.21 2.09 23.83
C GLN A 413 0.80 2.08 22.67
N ILE A 414 0.36 2.37 21.44
CA ILE A 414 1.20 2.65 20.28
C ILE A 414 1.57 4.14 20.26
N SER A 415 2.77 4.43 19.78
CA SER A 415 3.16 5.75 19.28
C SER A 415 3.89 5.61 17.95
N VAL A 416 3.89 6.68 17.15
CA VAL A 416 4.88 6.81 16.08
C VAL A 416 6.22 7.27 16.64
N LYS A 417 7.31 6.91 15.98
CA LYS A 417 8.67 7.39 16.30
C LYS A 417 9.32 7.90 15.02
N LEU A 418 10.11 8.97 15.16
CA LEU A 418 10.95 9.48 14.09
C LEU A 418 12.42 9.15 14.43
N VAL A 419 13.09 8.39 13.59
CA VAL A 419 14.48 7.95 13.74
C VAL A 419 15.33 8.54 12.63
N TYR A 420 16.56 8.95 12.93
CA TYR A 420 17.49 9.50 11.95
C TYR A 420 18.90 8.92 12.13
N LYS A 421 19.66 8.90 11.04
CA LYS A 421 21.07 8.49 10.98
C LYS A 421 21.96 9.71 11.22
N ALA A 422 22.56 9.81 12.41
CA ALA A 422 23.30 11.00 12.80
C ALA A 422 24.58 11.24 11.98
N SER A 423 25.05 10.24 11.22
CA SER A 423 26.18 10.36 10.30
C SER A 423 25.86 11.06 8.98
N THR A 424 24.59 11.25 8.62
CA THR A 424 24.15 11.84 7.33
C THR A 424 23.21 13.03 7.49
N VAL A 425 22.40 13.08 8.54
CA VAL A 425 21.46 14.18 8.80
C VAL A 425 21.52 14.72 10.23
N LYS A 426 21.26 16.01 10.38
CA LYS A 426 21.14 16.73 11.66
C LYS A 426 19.67 17.17 11.88
N PRO A 427 19.04 16.82 13.00
CA PRO A 427 17.72 17.34 13.34
C PRO A 427 17.76 18.84 13.64
N LEU A 428 16.77 19.60 13.17
CA LEU A 428 16.64 21.04 13.39
C LEU A 428 15.53 21.39 14.40
N GLY A 429 14.36 20.79 14.25
CA GLY A 429 13.19 21.04 15.11
C GLY A 429 12.14 19.94 14.96
N ILE A 430 11.37 19.70 16.04
CA ILE A 430 10.30 18.70 16.06
C ILE A 430 9.04 19.28 16.73
N LYS A 431 7.87 18.89 16.22
CA LYS A 431 6.53 19.20 16.75
C LYS A 431 5.65 17.96 16.78
N ILE A 432 4.57 18.06 17.53
CA ILE A 432 3.52 17.05 17.66
C ILE A 432 2.24 17.65 17.08
N MET A 433 1.51 16.89 16.27
CA MET A 433 0.12 17.19 15.92
C MET A 433 -0.79 16.37 16.84
N ASP A 434 -1.49 17.03 17.76
CA ASP A 434 -2.46 16.42 18.69
C ASP A 434 -3.67 17.36 18.90
N SER A 435 -4.65 16.95 19.70
CA SER A 435 -5.87 17.72 19.98
C SER A 435 -5.63 19.07 20.66
N THR A 436 -4.42 19.32 21.17
CA THR A 436 -4.03 20.63 21.75
C THR A 436 -3.59 21.63 20.69
N VAL A 437 -3.28 21.17 19.47
CA VAL A 437 -2.98 22.00 18.30
C VAL A 437 -4.26 22.31 17.51
N ASP A 438 -5.06 21.29 17.22
CA ASP A 438 -6.37 21.43 16.59
C ASP A 438 -7.34 20.37 17.12
N PRO A 439 -8.51 20.75 17.68
CA PRO A 439 -9.43 19.81 18.31
C PRO A 439 -10.09 18.82 17.33
N ASP A 440 -10.05 19.05 16.02
CA ASP A 440 -10.50 18.06 15.03
C ASP A 440 -9.53 16.86 14.91
N PHE A 441 -8.29 16.97 15.39
CA PHE A 441 -7.38 15.83 15.54
C PHE A 441 -7.69 15.08 16.86
N ILE A 442 -8.62 14.14 16.82
CA ILE A 442 -9.02 13.35 18.00
C ILE A 442 -7.91 12.34 18.37
N ASP A 443 -7.02 12.71 19.28
CA ASP A 443 -5.83 11.94 19.73
C ASP A 443 -6.11 10.84 20.78
N THR A 444 -7.40 10.61 21.05
CA THR A 444 -7.91 9.39 21.71
C THR A 444 -8.31 8.30 20.71
N LEU A 445 -8.26 8.60 19.40
CA LEU A 445 -8.56 7.67 18.32
C LEU A 445 -7.40 7.56 17.32
N ASN A 446 -6.87 8.71 16.87
CA ASN A 446 -5.65 8.80 16.06
C ASN A 446 -4.42 8.81 16.99
N ARG A 447 -3.26 8.28 16.55
CA ARG A 447 -2.00 8.51 17.27
C ARG A 447 -1.43 9.86 16.80
N PRO A 448 -0.99 10.75 17.71
CA PRO A 448 -0.42 12.04 17.32
C PRO A 448 0.72 11.94 16.32
N SER A 449 0.69 12.77 15.29
CA SER A 449 1.74 12.79 14.28
C SER A 449 2.99 13.51 14.78
N LEU A 450 4.19 13.04 14.38
CA LEU A 450 5.46 13.69 14.68
C LEU A 450 6.00 14.39 13.43
N ILE A 451 6.26 15.69 13.53
CA ILE A 451 6.73 16.55 12.44
C ILE A 451 8.16 16.96 12.75
N GLY A 452 9.15 16.45 12.03
CA GLY A 452 10.57 16.72 12.27
C GLY A 452 11.31 17.25 11.03
N THR A 453 12.00 18.38 11.17
CA THR A 453 12.87 18.94 10.11
C THR A 453 14.30 18.46 10.27
N PHE A 454 14.93 18.13 9.15
CA PHE A 454 16.32 17.68 9.05
C PHE A 454 17.14 18.60 8.14
N VAL A 455 18.45 18.60 8.37
CA VAL A 455 19.47 19.17 7.49
C VAL A 455 20.38 18.03 7.03
N GLU A 456 20.58 17.87 5.73
CA GLU A 456 21.62 16.96 5.20
C GLU A 456 23.01 17.53 5.49
N LEU A 457 23.88 16.73 6.09
CA LEU A 457 25.25 17.17 6.46
C LEU A 457 26.14 17.43 5.24
N ALA A 458 25.89 16.74 4.12
CA ALA A 458 26.70 16.85 2.91
C ALA A 458 26.37 18.09 2.06
N THR A 459 25.11 18.51 2.01
CA THR A 459 24.60 19.56 1.10
C THR A 459 24.11 20.81 1.84
N GLY A 460 23.76 20.70 3.13
CA GLY A 460 23.02 21.72 3.86
C GLY A 460 21.54 21.82 3.44
N GLY A 461 21.04 20.95 2.55
CA GLY A 461 19.64 20.88 2.16
C GLY A 461 18.71 20.57 3.34
N LYS A 462 17.49 21.09 3.30
CA LYS A 462 16.48 20.89 4.34
C LYS A 462 15.27 20.16 3.78
N PHE A 463 14.64 19.38 4.65
CA PHE A 463 13.35 18.76 4.39
C PHE A 463 12.66 18.44 5.73
N THR A 464 11.33 18.37 5.71
CA THR A 464 10.51 18.05 6.87
C THR A 464 9.79 16.73 6.66
N VAL A 465 9.93 15.81 7.62
CA VAL A 465 9.28 14.49 7.60
C VAL A 465 8.18 14.47 8.66
N VAL A 466 7.00 14.01 8.27
CA VAL A 466 5.82 13.88 9.12
C VAL A 466 5.46 12.40 9.22
N VAL A 467 5.47 11.85 10.43
CA VAL A 467 5.13 10.45 10.69
C VAL A 467 3.72 10.35 11.27
N ASN A 468 2.87 9.53 10.64
CA ASN A 468 1.46 9.37 10.98
C ASN A 468 1.14 7.92 11.36
N HIS A 469 0.12 7.76 12.21
CA HIS A 469 -0.60 6.50 12.41
C HIS A 469 -2.05 6.84 12.77
N LEU A 470 -2.91 6.95 11.75
CA LEU A 470 -4.30 7.36 11.93
C LEU A 470 -5.16 6.21 12.50
N LYS A 471 -6.42 6.50 12.83
CA LYS A 471 -7.35 5.54 13.45
C LYS A 471 -7.66 4.37 12.50
N SER A 472 -7.48 3.14 12.99
CA SER A 472 -7.75 1.93 12.21
C SER A 472 -9.22 1.67 11.89
N LYS A 473 -9.48 0.96 10.79
CA LYS A 473 -10.84 0.60 10.33
C LYS A 473 -11.55 -0.50 11.17
N GLY A 474 -10.78 -1.22 12.00
CA GLY A 474 -11.24 -2.45 12.68
C GLY A 474 -12.09 -2.27 13.94
N SER A 475 -12.31 -1.03 14.41
CA SER A 475 -13.25 -0.74 15.51
C SER A 475 -14.10 0.46 15.14
N ASP A 476 -15.32 0.53 15.67
CA ASP A 476 -16.23 1.62 15.38
C ASP A 476 -15.81 2.97 15.99
N CYS A 477 -16.34 4.05 15.42
CA CYS A 477 -16.25 5.41 15.94
C CYS A 477 -17.66 5.98 16.22
N ASN A 478 -18.63 5.12 16.55
CA ASN A 478 -20.03 5.51 16.77
C ASN A 478 -20.19 6.53 17.89
N ALA A 479 -19.33 6.46 18.91
CA ALA A 479 -19.32 7.39 20.05
C ALA A 479 -19.01 8.85 19.66
N VAL A 480 -18.40 9.09 18.49
CA VAL A 480 -18.15 10.43 17.93
C VAL A 480 -18.98 10.71 16.67
N GLY A 481 -19.99 9.88 16.39
CA GLY A 481 -20.90 10.04 15.24
C GLY A 481 -20.34 9.56 13.89
N ASP A 482 -19.21 8.84 13.89
CA ASP A 482 -18.56 8.32 12.68
C ASP A 482 -18.81 6.81 12.54
N THR A 483 -19.98 6.51 11.96
CA THR A 483 -20.43 5.16 11.61
C THR A 483 -19.91 4.78 10.22
N ASP A 484 -19.53 3.51 10.01
CA ASP A 484 -19.34 2.97 8.66
C ASP A 484 -20.62 3.18 7.81
N LYS A 485 -20.44 3.72 6.60
CA LYS A 485 -21.52 4.04 5.65
C LYS A 485 -21.76 2.93 4.64
N GLY A 486 -20.89 1.93 4.58
CA GLY A 486 -20.91 0.91 3.55
C GLY A 486 -20.50 1.45 2.17
N ASP A 487 -19.69 2.51 2.10
CA ASP A 487 -19.14 3.10 0.88
C ASP A 487 -17.76 2.52 0.49
N GLY A 488 -17.27 1.53 1.24
CA GLY A 488 -15.95 0.92 1.08
C GLY A 488 -14.85 1.55 1.94
N GLN A 489 -15.07 2.74 2.52
CA GLN A 489 -14.04 3.41 3.33
C GLN A 489 -13.89 2.78 4.73
N GLY A 490 -14.93 2.10 5.22
CA GLY A 490 -14.97 1.44 6.52
C GLY A 490 -15.14 2.41 7.70
N ASN A 491 -15.11 1.87 8.92
CA ASN A 491 -15.25 2.67 10.14
C ASN A 491 -14.23 3.83 10.23
N CYS A 492 -14.60 4.85 11.01
CA CYS A 492 -13.71 5.93 11.40
C CYS A 492 -13.16 6.76 10.22
N ASN A 493 -13.89 6.85 9.09
CA ASN A 493 -13.43 7.58 7.91
C ASN A 493 -13.35 9.08 8.20
N LEU A 494 -14.42 9.65 8.74
CA LEU A 494 -14.51 11.06 9.12
C LEU A 494 -13.40 11.44 10.12
N VAL A 495 -13.13 10.59 11.11
CA VAL A 495 -12.08 10.77 12.13
C VAL A 495 -10.68 10.77 11.51
N ARG A 496 -10.44 9.96 10.48
CA ARG A 496 -9.20 9.98 9.69
C ARG A 496 -9.11 11.25 8.84
N THR A 497 -10.17 11.61 8.11
CA THR A 497 -10.23 12.78 7.22
C THR A 497 -10.02 14.10 7.97
N LYS A 498 -10.66 14.25 9.14
CA LYS A 498 -10.44 15.41 10.02
C LYS A 498 -9.01 15.52 10.52
N ALA A 499 -8.42 14.41 10.96
CA ALA A 499 -7.02 14.39 11.39
C ALA A 499 -6.06 14.76 10.25
N ALA A 500 -6.32 14.27 9.04
CA ALA A 500 -5.58 14.64 7.83
C ALA A 500 -5.68 16.15 7.51
N MET A 501 -6.90 16.71 7.48
CA MET A 501 -7.10 18.15 7.24
C MET A 501 -6.43 19.03 8.32
N ALA A 502 -6.61 18.66 9.59
CA ALA A 502 -6.03 19.37 10.72
C ALA A 502 -4.49 19.35 10.68
N LEU A 503 -3.89 18.22 10.27
CA LEU A 503 -2.47 18.10 10.02
C LEU A 503 -2.02 19.05 8.90
N MET A 504 -2.67 19.04 7.73
CA MET A 504 -2.29 19.90 6.60
C MET A 504 -2.37 21.39 6.95
N LYS A 505 -3.42 21.79 7.68
CA LYS A 505 -3.58 23.13 8.26
C LYS A 505 -2.43 23.50 9.20
N TYR A 506 -1.94 22.57 10.03
CA TYR A 506 -0.79 22.82 10.90
C TYR A 506 0.52 22.92 10.12
N LEU A 507 0.75 22.04 9.14
CA LEU A 507 1.95 22.08 8.29
C LEU A 507 2.07 23.39 7.49
N ALA A 508 0.95 23.95 7.04
CA ALA A 508 0.90 25.26 6.37
C ALA A 508 1.42 26.43 7.24
N THR A 509 1.54 26.24 8.56
CA THR A 509 2.13 27.24 9.46
C THR A 509 3.66 27.20 9.57
N ASP A 510 4.33 26.25 8.89
CA ASP A 510 5.74 25.90 9.10
C ASP A 510 6.05 25.69 10.61
N PRO A 511 5.45 24.66 11.23
CA PRO A 511 5.37 24.55 12.70
C PRO A 511 6.74 24.35 13.36
N THR A 512 7.72 23.87 12.58
CA THR A 512 9.13 23.70 12.96
C THR A 512 9.98 24.97 12.76
N GLY A 513 9.50 25.98 12.04
CA GLY A 513 10.28 27.16 11.65
C GLY A 513 11.44 26.82 10.71
N SER A 514 11.21 25.87 9.79
CA SER A 514 12.21 25.40 8.83
C SER A 514 12.52 26.42 7.75
N HIS A 515 11.48 27.19 7.38
CA HIS A 515 11.34 28.06 6.21
C HIS A 515 11.62 27.34 4.89
N ASP A 516 11.41 26.02 4.87
CA ASP A 516 11.66 25.15 3.73
C ASP A 516 10.32 24.54 3.24
N PRO A 517 10.02 24.56 1.92
CA PRO A 517 8.74 24.09 1.39
C PRO A 517 8.67 22.56 1.21
N ASN A 518 9.74 21.82 1.50
CA ASN A 518 9.86 20.41 1.16
C ASN A 518 9.37 19.53 2.32
N PHE A 519 8.09 19.12 2.25
CA PHE A 519 7.48 18.23 3.23
C PHE A 519 7.27 16.84 2.65
N ILE A 520 7.46 15.82 3.50
CA ILE A 520 7.14 14.42 3.27
C ILE A 520 6.15 14.00 4.35
N VAL A 521 4.93 13.64 3.96
CA VAL A 521 3.89 13.08 4.83
C VAL A 521 3.86 11.58 4.63
N LEU A 522 4.26 10.82 5.66
CA LEU A 522 4.37 9.37 5.58
C LEU A 522 3.81 8.65 6.81
N GLY A 523 3.70 7.33 6.72
CA GLY A 523 3.16 6.47 7.77
C GLY A 523 1.89 5.74 7.34
N ASP A 524 1.33 5.00 8.30
CA ASP A 524 0.09 4.25 8.14
C ASP A 524 -1.12 5.21 8.29
N LEU A 525 -1.75 5.56 7.17
CA LEU A 525 -2.94 6.41 7.17
C LEU A 525 -4.23 5.63 7.46
N ASN A 526 -4.16 4.29 7.56
CA ASN A 526 -5.30 3.39 7.66
C ASN A 526 -6.40 3.72 6.64
N ALA A 527 -6.02 4.16 5.44
CA ALA A 527 -6.89 4.59 4.36
C ALA A 527 -6.31 4.13 3.01
N TYR A 528 -7.17 3.70 2.08
CA TYR A 528 -6.73 3.30 0.73
C TYR A 528 -6.62 4.49 -0.21
N LEU A 529 -5.97 4.31 -1.36
CA LEU A 529 -5.53 5.40 -2.25
C LEU A 529 -6.60 6.45 -2.62
N MET A 530 -7.85 6.02 -2.79
CA MET A 530 -8.98 6.87 -3.20
C MET A 530 -9.85 7.37 -2.03
N GLU A 531 -9.46 7.10 -0.78
CA GLU A 531 -10.26 7.47 0.39
C GLU A 531 -10.05 8.92 0.82
N ASP A 532 -11.09 9.50 1.42
CA ASP A 532 -11.15 10.89 1.88
C ASP A 532 -9.90 11.36 2.67
N PRO A 533 -9.26 10.56 3.56
CA PRO A 533 -8.09 11.01 4.31
C PRO A 533 -6.84 11.18 3.44
N VAL A 534 -6.68 10.34 2.41
CA VAL A 534 -5.53 10.42 1.49
C VAL A 534 -5.75 11.60 0.54
N GLU A 535 -6.96 11.77 0.02
CA GLU A 535 -7.31 12.87 -0.88
C GLU A 535 -7.24 14.23 -0.17
N ALA A 536 -7.61 14.32 1.11
CA ALA A 536 -7.41 15.53 1.92
C ALA A 536 -5.92 15.93 2.03
N ILE A 537 -5.00 14.97 2.08
CA ILE A 537 -3.54 15.25 2.11
C ILE A 537 -3.04 15.64 0.71
N LYS A 538 -3.51 14.98 -0.35
CA LYS A 538 -3.18 15.30 -1.75
C LYS A 538 -3.59 16.73 -2.12
N ILE A 539 -4.81 17.15 -1.75
CA ILE A 539 -5.29 18.53 -1.95
C ILE A 539 -4.47 19.51 -1.08
N GLY A 540 -4.30 19.19 0.20
CA GLY A 540 -3.56 20.02 1.14
C GLY A 540 -4.23 21.39 1.39
N ILE A 541 -3.43 22.45 1.55
CA ILE A 541 -3.94 23.81 1.78
C ILE A 541 -3.58 24.72 0.58
N PRO A 542 -4.53 25.04 -0.32
CA PRO A 542 -4.28 25.84 -1.51
C PRO A 542 -3.58 27.18 -1.24
N GLY A 543 -2.62 27.52 -2.09
CA GLY A 543 -1.83 28.75 -1.97
C GLY A 543 -0.72 28.72 -0.90
N THR A 544 -0.45 27.56 -0.30
CA THR A 544 0.64 27.34 0.66
C THR A 544 1.67 26.35 0.11
N PRO A 545 2.86 26.19 0.74
CA PRO A 545 3.83 25.18 0.34
C PRO A 545 3.33 23.72 0.43
N VAL A 546 2.23 23.48 1.15
CA VAL A 546 1.62 22.16 1.34
C VAL A 546 0.30 22.02 0.58
N ALA A 547 0.29 22.49 -0.67
CA ALA A 547 -0.76 22.23 -1.67
C ALA A 547 -0.27 21.19 -2.70
N ASP A 548 -1.22 20.49 -3.33
CA ASP A 548 -0.98 19.60 -4.48
C ASP A 548 0.12 18.55 -4.21
N LEU A 549 0.00 17.82 -3.09
CA LEU A 549 0.93 16.78 -2.71
C LEU A 549 0.80 15.57 -3.65
N MET A 550 1.95 15.04 -4.06
CA MET A 550 2.06 13.85 -4.89
C MET A 550 2.25 12.62 -3.99
N ASP A 551 1.49 11.56 -4.23
CA ASP A 551 1.72 10.25 -3.62
C ASP A 551 2.74 9.45 -4.45
N VAL A 552 3.57 8.63 -3.80
CA VAL A 552 4.40 7.64 -4.50
C VAL A 552 3.59 6.44 -5.00
N ASN A 553 2.44 6.18 -4.36
CA ASN A 553 1.58 5.04 -4.63
C ASN A 553 0.64 5.28 -5.83
N ASP A 554 0.31 4.22 -6.56
CA ASP A 554 -0.74 4.24 -7.61
C ASP A 554 -1.78 3.13 -7.42
N ALA A 555 -2.74 3.00 -8.35
CA ALA A 555 -3.83 2.03 -8.25
C ALA A 555 -3.36 0.56 -8.20
N SER A 556 -2.11 0.29 -8.60
CA SER A 556 -1.46 -1.02 -8.52
C SER A 556 -0.60 -1.23 -7.28
N SER A 557 -0.38 -0.21 -6.44
CA SER A 557 0.35 -0.30 -5.16
C SER A 557 -0.35 -1.16 -4.12
N TRP A 558 0.44 -1.80 -3.25
CA TRP A 558 -0.05 -2.41 -2.01
C TRP A 558 1.03 -2.49 -0.94
N SER A 559 0.65 -2.15 0.29
CA SER A 559 1.45 -2.38 1.50
C SER A 559 0.81 -3.42 2.43
N TYR A 560 -0.46 -3.76 2.23
CA TYR A 560 -1.26 -4.60 3.12
C TYR A 560 -2.21 -5.51 2.33
N VAL A 561 -2.57 -6.65 2.93
CA VAL A 561 -3.52 -7.63 2.36
C VAL A 561 -4.57 -7.98 3.42
N PHE A 562 -5.85 -7.82 3.09
CA PHE A 562 -6.99 -8.05 3.98
C PHE A 562 -8.15 -8.73 3.26
N ASP A 563 -8.71 -9.79 3.85
CA ASP A 563 -9.79 -10.61 3.25
C ASP A 563 -9.53 -10.97 1.76
N GLY A 564 -8.29 -11.32 1.42
CA GLY A 564 -7.89 -11.61 0.04
C GLY A 564 -8.02 -10.43 -0.92
N ARG A 565 -7.80 -9.21 -0.44
CA ARG A 565 -7.68 -8.00 -1.26
C ARG A 565 -6.43 -7.22 -0.86
N SER A 566 -5.68 -6.80 -1.87
CA SER A 566 -4.48 -5.99 -1.71
C SER A 566 -4.83 -4.50 -1.75
N GLY A 567 -4.06 -3.67 -1.05
CA GLY A 567 -4.16 -2.22 -1.15
C GLY A 567 -3.07 -1.56 -0.33
N THR A 568 -2.92 -0.24 -0.46
CA THR A 568 -1.94 0.49 0.34
C THR A 568 -2.60 1.20 1.52
N LEU A 569 -2.03 1.04 2.71
CA LEU A 569 -2.39 1.81 3.91
C LEU A 569 -1.23 2.69 4.38
N ASP A 570 0.02 2.30 4.05
CA ASP A 570 1.20 3.13 4.18
C ASP A 570 1.36 4.03 2.96
N HIS A 571 1.64 5.31 3.21
CA HIS A 571 1.87 6.28 2.14
C HIS A 571 3.20 7.01 2.33
N ILE A 572 3.70 7.56 1.22
CA ILE A 572 4.69 8.64 1.22
C ILE A 572 4.17 9.71 0.24
N LEU A 573 3.48 10.71 0.78
CA LEU A 573 3.06 11.90 0.03
C LEU A 573 4.11 13.00 0.19
N TYR A 574 4.37 13.78 -0.85
CA TYR A 574 5.37 14.84 -0.82
C TYR A 574 4.96 16.09 -1.58
N THR A 575 5.47 17.25 -1.16
CA THR A 575 5.14 18.53 -1.79
C THR A 575 5.74 18.67 -3.19
N SER A 576 5.07 19.43 -4.04
CA SER A 576 5.51 19.70 -5.41
C SER A 576 6.91 20.30 -5.52
N SER A 577 7.40 21.02 -4.50
CA SER A 577 8.78 21.51 -4.44
C SER A 577 9.81 20.40 -4.24
N LEU A 578 9.49 19.36 -3.45
CA LEU A 578 10.35 18.19 -3.28
C LEU A 578 10.41 17.34 -4.56
N ALA A 579 9.41 17.42 -5.45
CA ALA A 579 9.39 16.62 -6.69
C ALA A 579 10.66 16.79 -7.56
N ALA A 580 11.29 17.96 -7.54
CA ALA A 580 12.57 18.21 -8.22
C ALA A 580 13.80 17.65 -7.48
N GLN A 581 13.69 17.46 -6.16
CA GLN A 581 14.72 16.90 -5.28
C GLN A 581 14.57 15.38 -5.11
N ARG A 582 13.41 14.81 -5.45
CA ARG A 582 13.20 13.36 -5.50
C ARG A 582 14.17 12.75 -6.51
N SER A 583 14.88 11.71 -6.09
CA SER A 583 15.76 10.94 -6.96
C SER A 583 15.00 10.41 -8.17
N ASN A 584 15.47 10.76 -9.37
CA ASN A 584 15.03 10.18 -10.63
C ASN A 584 15.87 8.96 -11.04
N ALA A 585 16.86 8.57 -10.22
CA ALA A 585 17.72 7.40 -10.44
C ALA A 585 17.10 6.10 -9.92
N GLY A 586 15.90 6.16 -9.34
CA GLY A 586 15.23 5.04 -8.71
C GLY A 586 13.71 5.20 -8.67
N THR A 587 13.03 4.09 -8.38
CA THR A 587 11.57 4.06 -8.21
C THR A 587 11.27 4.06 -6.71
N PRO A 588 10.62 5.10 -6.15
CA PRO A 588 10.09 5.03 -4.79
C PRO A 588 8.95 4.02 -4.73
N GLY A 589 8.65 3.50 -3.54
CA GLY A 589 7.58 2.54 -3.32
C GLY A 589 7.92 1.49 -2.29
N GLU A 590 7.17 0.40 -2.34
CA GLU A 590 7.11 -0.66 -1.36
C GLU A 590 8.27 -1.67 -1.51
N TRP A 591 8.69 -2.25 -0.38
CA TRP A 591 9.46 -3.49 -0.38
C TRP A 591 8.56 -4.64 0.06
N HIS A 592 8.06 -5.44 -0.89
CA HIS A 592 7.10 -6.52 -0.58
C HIS A 592 7.73 -7.69 0.19
N ILE A 593 7.85 -7.55 1.51
CA ILE A 593 8.46 -8.53 2.42
C ILE A 593 7.49 -9.03 3.51
N ASN A 594 6.31 -8.43 3.65
CA ASN A 594 5.42 -8.60 4.80
C ASN A 594 3.99 -8.91 4.38
N GLY A 595 3.36 -8.07 3.56
CA GLY A 595 1.93 -8.17 3.23
C GLY A 595 1.55 -9.49 2.53
N ASP A 596 2.41 -9.94 1.62
CA ASP A 596 2.23 -11.19 0.86
C ASP A 596 2.61 -12.46 1.63
N GLU A 597 3.32 -12.35 2.76
CA GLU A 597 3.83 -13.50 3.51
C GLU A 597 2.75 -14.08 4.46
N PRO A 598 2.65 -15.40 4.62
CA PRO A 598 1.71 -15.99 5.57
C PRO A 598 2.07 -15.62 7.01
N ILE A 599 1.06 -15.48 7.85
CA ILE A 599 1.22 -15.29 9.31
C ILE A 599 2.12 -16.37 9.91
N ALA A 600 2.08 -17.60 9.40
CA ALA A 600 2.93 -18.69 9.87
C ALA A 600 4.46 -18.43 9.75
N ALA A 601 4.88 -17.45 8.94
CA ALA A 601 6.28 -17.04 8.82
C ALA A 601 6.70 -15.94 9.83
N ASP A 602 5.78 -15.46 10.67
CA ASP A 602 5.98 -14.36 11.63
C ASP A 602 6.87 -14.74 12.83
N TYR A 603 6.88 -13.92 13.89
CA TYR A 603 7.65 -14.17 15.10
C TYR A 603 6.97 -15.09 16.13
N ASN A 604 5.66 -15.28 16.05
CA ASN A 604 4.83 -15.92 17.07
C ASN A 604 5.15 -17.41 17.27
N THR A 605 4.87 -17.94 18.46
CA THR A 605 5.05 -19.38 18.78
C THR A 605 3.72 -20.08 19.05
N GLU A 606 2.70 -19.33 19.46
CA GLU A 606 1.30 -19.73 19.47
C GLU A 606 0.74 -19.86 18.05
N PHE A 607 -0.17 -20.82 17.86
CA PHE A 607 -0.93 -21.00 16.61
C PHE A 607 -0.07 -21.04 15.31
N ASN A 608 1.16 -21.56 15.43
CA ASN A 608 2.13 -21.64 14.34
C ASN A 608 2.81 -23.03 14.34
N GLN A 609 3.18 -23.55 13.16
CA GLN A 609 3.95 -24.80 13.05
C GLN A 609 5.41 -24.61 13.52
N PRO A 610 5.99 -25.62 14.20
CA PRO A 610 7.43 -25.65 14.46
C PRO A 610 8.24 -25.61 13.16
N GLY A 611 9.15 -24.63 13.04
CA GLY A 611 10.15 -24.57 11.97
C GLY A 611 9.81 -23.68 10.77
N LEU A 612 8.69 -22.96 10.77
CA LEU A 612 8.37 -21.98 9.71
C LEU A 612 9.07 -20.61 9.90
N TYR A 613 9.40 -20.24 11.14
CA TYR A 613 10.19 -19.04 11.43
C TYR A 613 11.55 -19.05 10.72
N THR A 614 11.87 -17.94 10.05
CA THR A 614 13.20 -17.63 9.52
C THR A 614 13.73 -16.31 10.08
N ALA A 615 15.04 -16.29 10.35
CA ALA A 615 15.78 -15.06 10.57
C ALA A 615 16.01 -14.36 9.21
N GLY A 616 15.47 -13.16 9.06
CA GLY A 616 15.45 -12.39 7.81
C GLY A 616 14.33 -11.35 7.82
N PRO A 617 14.23 -10.48 6.80
CA PRO A 617 13.26 -9.38 6.80
C PRO A 617 11.81 -9.84 6.59
N PHE A 618 11.60 -11.03 6.01
CA PHE A 618 10.28 -11.50 5.61
C PHE A 618 9.33 -11.75 6.79
N ARG A 619 8.10 -11.24 6.72
CA ARG A 619 7.09 -11.22 7.79
C ARG A 619 7.64 -10.64 9.11
N ALA A 620 8.43 -9.56 9.01
CA ALA A 620 8.80 -8.72 10.14
C ALA A 620 7.60 -7.92 10.66
N SER A 621 6.68 -7.59 9.76
CA SER A 621 5.42 -6.90 10.00
C SER A 621 4.32 -7.58 9.16
N ASP A 622 3.10 -7.06 9.26
CA ASP A 622 1.98 -7.32 8.35
C ASP A 622 1.86 -6.26 7.24
N HIS A 623 2.55 -5.13 7.40
CA HIS A 623 2.66 -4.04 6.42
C HIS A 623 4.05 -4.01 5.73
N ASP A 624 4.10 -3.80 4.42
CA ASP A 624 5.35 -3.58 3.68
C ASP A 624 5.92 -2.17 3.93
N PRO A 625 7.24 -2.01 4.16
CA PRO A 625 7.84 -0.69 4.32
C PRO A 625 7.98 0.03 2.96
N LEU A 626 7.76 1.34 2.96
CA LEU A 626 7.90 2.21 1.78
C LEU A 626 9.19 3.03 1.85
N ALA A 627 9.80 3.31 0.71
CA ALA A 627 11.01 4.13 0.60
C ALA A 627 10.89 5.22 -0.48
N ILE A 628 11.51 6.38 -0.21
CA ILE A 628 11.74 7.45 -1.18
C ILE A 628 13.21 7.91 -1.12
N GLY A 629 13.79 8.19 -2.27
CA GLY A 629 15.17 8.67 -2.41
C GLY A 629 15.18 10.18 -2.69
N LEU A 630 16.06 10.91 -2.02
CA LEU A 630 16.24 12.35 -2.17
C LEU A 630 17.66 12.67 -2.64
N ALA A 631 17.79 13.57 -3.61
CA ALA A 631 19.02 14.22 -4.02
C ALA A 631 18.86 15.72 -3.76
N GLN A 632 19.28 16.17 -2.58
CA GLN A 632 19.15 17.58 -2.21
C GLN A 632 20.11 18.46 -3.03
N PRO A 633 19.69 19.68 -3.42
CA PRO A 633 20.62 20.67 -3.94
C PRO A 633 21.57 21.15 -2.83
N VAL A 634 22.79 21.56 -3.21
CA VAL A 634 23.73 22.20 -2.28
C VAL A 634 23.18 23.55 -1.85
N SER A 635 22.78 23.68 -0.58
CA SER A 635 22.32 24.93 -0.01
C SER A 635 23.52 25.75 0.47
N TYR A 636 24.05 26.59 -0.43
CA TYR A 636 25.11 27.55 -0.09
C TYR A 636 24.71 28.43 1.10
N VAL A 637 23.42 28.78 1.22
CA VAL A 637 22.83 29.53 2.35
C VAL A 637 23.10 28.85 3.70
N ASN A 638 22.73 27.58 3.83
CA ASN A 638 22.88 26.86 5.09
C ASN A 638 24.35 26.50 5.36
N LEU A 639 25.15 26.26 4.30
CA LEU A 639 26.59 26.01 4.42
C LEU A 639 27.35 27.24 4.96
N VAL A 640 27.06 28.44 4.45
CA VAL A 640 27.60 29.72 4.96
C VAL A 640 27.20 29.91 6.42
N ARG A 641 25.92 29.68 6.73
CA ARG A 641 25.35 29.89 8.06
C ARG A 641 26.00 28.98 9.11
N ASP A 642 25.99 27.67 8.89
CA ASP A 642 26.41 26.70 9.91
C ASP A 642 27.95 26.70 10.10
N VAL A 643 28.74 27.10 9.09
CA VAL A 643 30.20 27.28 9.25
C VAL A 643 30.52 28.55 10.05
N LEU A 644 30.11 29.73 9.56
CA LEU A 644 30.58 31.00 10.13
C LEU A 644 29.88 31.39 11.44
N ILE A 645 28.58 31.09 11.61
CA ILE A 645 27.88 31.40 12.87
C ILE A 645 28.35 30.47 13.99
N SER A 646 28.61 29.19 13.71
CA SER A 646 29.15 28.26 14.72
C SER A 646 30.52 28.70 15.21
N ASP A 647 31.42 29.06 14.29
CA ASP A 647 32.75 29.54 14.65
C ASP A 647 32.65 30.85 15.47
N VAL A 648 31.85 31.84 15.05
CA VAL A 648 31.65 33.10 15.82
C VAL A 648 31.02 32.89 17.19
N LEU A 649 30.05 31.98 17.35
CA LEU A 649 29.46 31.65 18.66
C LEU A 649 30.41 30.89 19.59
N SER A 650 31.46 30.25 19.05
CA SER A 650 32.47 29.53 19.83
C SER A 650 33.62 30.43 20.32
N LEU A 651 33.70 31.67 19.84
CA LEU A 651 34.73 32.62 20.24
C LEU A 651 34.31 33.41 21.48
N GLU A 652 35.14 33.42 22.52
CA GLU A 652 34.97 34.25 23.74
C GLU A 652 35.28 35.73 23.46
N LEU A 653 34.48 36.36 22.60
CA LEU A 653 34.61 37.74 22.15
C LEU A 653 33.87 38.72 23.06
N ALA A 654 34.29 40.00 23.01
CA ALA A 654 33.52 41.10 23.59
C ALA A 654 32.13 41.19 22.92
N ALA A 655 31.10 41.49 23.71
CA ALA A 655 29.70 41.47 23.25
C ALA A 655 29.45 42.39 22.04
N ASP A 656 30.09 43.56 22.01
CA ASP A 656 29.93 44.55 20.95
C ASP A 656 30.51 44.06 19.61
N SER A 657 31.66 43.38 19.67
CA SER A 657 32.35 42.79 18.53
C SER A 657 31.63 41.56 17.99
N THR A 658 31.12 40.72 18.90
CA THR A 658 30.22 39.61 18.56
C THR A 658 28.95 40.14 17.88
N THR A 659 28.40 41.26 18.36
CA THR A 659 27.23 41.92 17.75
C THR A 659 27.54 42.49 16.37
N ALA A 660 28.75 43.00 16.12
CA ALA A 660 29.17 43.47 14.81
C ALA A 660 29.32 42.32 13.80
N LEU A 661 30.04 41.25 14.17
CA LEU A 661 30.17 40.03 13.37
C LEU A 661 28.81 39.39 13.08
N LEU A 662 27.94 39.24 14.10
CA LEU A 662 26.59 38.70 13.94
C LEU A 662 25.72 39.57 13.02
N LYS A 663 25.87 40.90 13.01
CA LYS A 663 25.14 41.77 12.06
C LYS A 663 25.55 41.55 10.62
N ILE A 664 26.84 41.35 10.35
CA ILE A 664 27.34 41.05 8.99
C ILE A 664 26.92 39.63 8.59
N LEU A 665 27.04 38.66 9.50
CA LEU A 665 26.54 37.29 9.27
C LEU A 665 25.03 37.24 9.01
N ASN A 666 24.23 38.04 9.70
CA ASN A 666 22.79 38.14 9.46
C ASN A 666 22.45 38.84 8.13
N LYS A 667 23.30 39.75 7.64
CA LYS A 667 23.16 40.33 6.28
C LYS A 667 23.54 39.32 5.20
N ALA A 668 24.68 38.66 5.33
CA ALA A 668 25.10 37.60 4.42
C ALA A 668 24.06 36.47 4.38
N LEU A 669 23.47 36.11 5.53
CA LEU A 669 22.35 35.17 5.61
C LEU A 669 21.09 35.70 4.91
N ALA A 670 20.74 36.99 5.05
CA ALA A 670 19.59 37.59 4.37
C ALA A 670 19.79 37.68 2.85
N ALA A 671 20.99 38.03 2.37
CA ALA A 671 21.35 38.01 0.95
C ALA A 671 21.32 36.58 0.41
N ALA A 672 21.83 35.61 1.17
CA ALA A 672 21.75 34.20 0.80
C ALA A 672 20.30 33.66 0.83
N GLN A 673 19.44 34.11 1.74
CA GLN A 673 18.00 33.79 1.70
C GLN A 673 17.30 34.38 0.47
N GLN A 674 17.82 35.45 -0.15
CA GLN A 674 17.31 35.93 -1.43
C GLN A 674 17.71 35.01 -2.60
N LEU A 675 18.86 34.31 -2.54
CA LEU A 675 19.20 33.25 -3.51
C LEU A 675 18.13 32.14 -3.53
N ASP A 676 17.73 31.61 -2.37
CA ASP A 676 16.67 30.58 -2.29
C ASP A 676 15.34 31.05 -2.91
N SER A 677 15.04 32.35 -2.84
CA SER A 677 13.85 32.92 -3.49
C SER A 677 14.00 33.07 -5.01
N SER A 678 15.21 33.36 -5.51
CA SER A 678 15.48 33.59 -6.93
C SER A 678 15.88 32.34 -7.71
N GLU A 679 16.47 31.32 -7.07
CA GLU A 679 16.82 30.02 -7.69
C GLU A 679 15.60 29.23 -8.17
N ARG A 680 14.40 29.53 -7.65
CA ARG A 680 13.10 29.09 -8.21
C ARG A 680 12.82 29.65 -9.62
N SER A 681 13.62 30.62 -10.08
CA SER A 681 13.63 31.17 -11.44
C SER A 681 15.01 30.91 -12.07
N ALA A 682 15.08 30.04 -13.07
CA ALA A 682 16.37 29.62 -13.66
C ALA A 682 17.07 30.71 -14.50
N ALA A 683 17.62 31.74 -13.85
CA ALA A 683 18.73 32.60 -14.29
C ALA A 683 19.03 33.71 -13.26
N THR A 684 20.27 33.84 -12.80
CA THR A 684 21.19 34.97 -13.11
C THR A 684 22.47 34.90 -12.26
N LEU A 685 23.60 35.39 -12.80
CA LEU A 685 24.87 35.46 -12.06
C LEU A 685 24.88 36.55 -10.96
N ASP A 686 24.06 37.60 -11.08
CA ASP A 686 24.05 38.80 -10.20
C ASP A 686 23.91 38.49 -8.70
N ALA A 687 23.19 37.42 -8.34
CA ALA A 687 22.96 37.08 -6.95
C ALA A 687 24.18 36.40 -6.30
N GLY A 688 25.03 35.73 -7.10
CA GLY A 688 26.34 35.25 -6.65
C GLY A 688 27.27 36.42 -6.32
N ASP A 689 27.33 37.43 -7.19
CA ASP A 689 28.13 38.65 -6.99
C ASP A 689 27.73 39.41 -5.71
N SER A 690 26.44 39.41 -5.37
CA SER A 690 25.94 40.00 -4.11
C SER A 690 26.46 39.26 -2.86
N LEU A 691 26.52 37.92 -2.90
CA LEU A 691 27.09 37.12 -1.81
C LEU A 691 28.62 37.24 -1.74
N PHE A 692 29.29 37.39 -2.89
CA PHE A 692 30.73 37.68 -2.95
C PHE A 692 31.07 39.02 -2.25
N ILE A 693 30.25 40.05 -2.45
CA ILE A 693 30.42 41.36 -1.79
C ILE A 693 30.25 41.23 -0.27
N GLU A 694 29.18 40.59 0.23
CA GLU A 694 28.95 40.45 1.68
C GLU A 694 29.99 39.55 2.38
N ILE A 695 30.59 38.58 1.68
CA ILE A 695 31.75 37.82 2.20
C ILE A 695 33.03 38.67 2.20
N GLY A 696 33.21 39.57 1.22
CA GLY A 696 34.26 40.58 1.23
C GLY A 696 34.15 41.51 2.44
N ASP A 697 32.97 42.08 2.68
CA ASP A 697 32.67 42.91 3.85
C ASP A 697 32.92 42.16 5.19
N PHE A 698 32.69 40.84 5.23
CA PHE A 698 33.04 39.99 6.38
C PHE A 698 34.55 39.86 6.58
N LEU A 699 35.31 39.62 5.50
CA LEU A 699 36.78 39.54 5.56
C LEU A 699 37.41 40.87 6.01
N ASP A 700 36.96 41.99 5.43
CA ASP A 700 37.39 43.34 5.83
C ASP A 700 37.07 43.62 7.32
N ALA A 701 35.95 43.11 7.83
CA ALA A 701 35.60 43.21 9.24
C ALA A 701 36.47 42.32 10.14
N VAL A 702 36.86 41.12 9.70
CA VAL A 702 37.80 40.24 10.41
C VAL A 702 39.19 40.88 10.49
N ASP A 703 39.72 41.35 9.37
CA ASP A 703 41.02 42.02 9.30
C ASP A 703 41.05 43.28 10.18
N LYS A 704 39.96 44.06 10.19
CA LYS A 704 39.82 45.22 11.08
C LYS A 704 39.77 44.82 12.56
N LEU A 705 39.06 43.77 12.92
CA LEU A 705 38.99 43.28 14.30
C LEU A 705 40.31 42.65 14.76
N GLU A 706 41.13 42.09 13.86
CA GLU A 706 42.52 41.72 14.17
C GLU A 706 43.39 42.98 14.40
N ALA A 707 43.30 43.97 13.51
CA ALA A 707 44.07 45.22 13.62
C ALA A 707 43.74 46.00 14.91
N ASP A 708 42.46 46.03 15.30
CA ASP A 708 41.98 46.62 16.57
C ASP A 708 42.30 45.73 17.81
N SER A 709 43.03 44.61 17.62
CA SER A 709 43.42 43.64 18.67
C SER A 709 42.26 42.98 19.42
N VAL A 710 41.08 42.92 18.79
CA VAL A 710 39.88 42.25 19.31
C VAL A 710 39.91 40.76 19.01
N LEU A 711 40.35 40.38 17.80
CA LEU A 711 40.69 39.02 17.44
C LEU A 711 42.19 38.80 17.63
N THR A 712 42.57 37.63 18.14
CA THR A 712 43.95 37.16 17.97
C THR A 712 44.18 36.73 16.52
N THR A 713 45.42 36.83 16.04
CA THR A 713 45.84 36.33 14.72
C THR A 713 45.42 34.88 14.46
N ALA A 714 45.34 34.03 15.49
CA ALA A 714 44.85 32.65 15.33
C ALA A 714 43.34 32.59 15.01
N GLN A 715 42.53 33.44 15.65
CA GLN A 715 41.09 33.51 15.44
C GLN A 715 40.74 34.19 14.11
N ALA A 716 41.46 35.26 13.76
CA ALA A 716 41.33 35.94 12.47
C ALA A 716 41.68 34.98 11.31
N ASN A 717 42.84 34.30 11.38
CA ASN A 717 43.21 33.29 10.38
C ASN A 717 42.18 32.14 10.26
N LEU A 718 41.53 31.74 11.36
CA LEU A 718 40.48 30.72 11.31
C LEU A 718 39.25 31.22 10.52
N LEU A 719 38.71 32.40 10.88
CA LEU A 719 37.56 33.00 10.20
C LEU A 719 37.87 33.29 8.72
N THR A 720 39.04 33.85 8.44
CA THR A 720 39.52 34.14 7.07
C THR A 720 39.73 32.86 6.27
N ALA A 721 40.28 31.78 6.84
CA ALA A 721 40.40 30.50 6.15
C ALA A 721 39.03 29.89 5.81
N ARG A 722 38.05 29.97 6.72
CA ARG A 722 36.69 29.48 6.51
C ARG A 722 35.92 30.28 5.46
N ALA A 723 35.98 31.61 5.52
CA ALA A 723 35.41 32.48 4.51
C ALA A 723 36.02 32.23 3.12
N ASN A 724 37.33 32.02 3.03
CA ASN A 724 37.98 31.65 1.77
C ASN A 724 37.60 30.25 1.25
N ILE A 725 37.30 29.27 2.12
CA ILE A 725 36.75 27.96 1.70
C ILE A 725 35.37 28.16 1.04
N ILE A 726 34.51 28.96 1.67
CA ILE A 726 33.18 29.33 1.13
C ILE A 726 33.34 30.06 -0.22
N LEU A 727 34.25 31.03 -0.30
CA LEU A 727 34.54 31.79 -1.52
C LEU A 727 34.95 30.86 -2.68
N ASN A 728 35.84 29.90 -2.41
CA ASN A 728 36.27 28.92 -3.40
C ASN A 728 35.11 28.02 -3.86
N LEU A 729 34.26 27.54 -2.95
CA LEU A 729 33.05 26.76 -3.28
C LEU A 729 32.09 27.54 -4.19
N LEU A 730 31.89 28.84 -3.94
CA LEU A 730 31.05 29.71 -4.76
C LEU A 730 31.64 29.98 -6.15
N THR A 731 32.97 30.05 -6.30
CA THR A 731 33.64 30.28 -7.60
C THR A 731 33.77 29.03 -8.49
N THR A 732 33.70 27.82 -7.92
CA THR A 732 33.95 26.57 -8.67
C THR A 732 32.79 26.07 -9.56
N THR A 733 31.68 26.81 -9.65
CA THR A 733 30.48 26.45 -10.43
C THR A 733 30.46 26.98 -11.87
N SER A 734 31.45 27.79 -12.28
CA SER A 734 31.60 28.15 -13.70
C SER A 734 31.97 26.92 -14.55
N PRO A 735 31.33 26.68 -15.71
CA PRO A 735 31.70 25.58 -16.58
C PRO A 735 33.14 25.75 -17.06
N ALA A 736 33.94 24.68 -16.94
CA ALA A 736 35.37 24.73 -17.20
C ALA A 736 35.68 25.30 -18.60
N PRO A 737 36.59 26.30 -18.73
CA PRO A 737 37.03 26.76 -20.04
C PRO A 737 37.72 25.62 -20.78
N ALA A 738 37.47 25.51 -22.09
CA ALA A 738 37.95 24.42 -22.92
C ALA A 738 39.46 24.18 -22.76
N SER A 739 39.82 22.91 -22.57
CA SER A 739 41.19 22.46 -22.30
C SER A 739 42.20 22.98 -23.33
N ALA A 740 43.19 23.75 -22.87
CA ALA A 740 44.42 23.97 -23.63
C ALA A 740 45.22 22.66 -23.74
N PRO A 741 45.95 22.40 -24.85
CA PRO A 741 46.61 21.11 -25.06
C PRO A 741 47.79 20.89 -24.10
N ALA A 742 47.96 19.65 -23.66
CA ALA A 742 49.16 19.23 -22.93
C ALA A 742 50.40 19.23 -23.84
N PRO A 743 51.61 19.48 -23.30
CA PRO A 743 52.85 19.41 -24.08
C PRO A 743 53.27 17.95 -24.34
N ASP A 744 53.34 17.55 -25.60
CA ASP A 744 53.73 16.20 -25.99
C ASP A 744 55.19 15.87 -25.64
N LYS A 745 55.40 14.68 -25.07
CA LYS A 745 56.69 13.98 -25.12
C LYS A 745 56.74 13.13 -26.38
N ALA A 746 57.79 13.34 -27.17
CA ALA A 746 58.07 12.55 -28.38
C ALA A 746 58.13 11.04 -28.11
N PRO A 747 57.78 10.22 -29.12
CA PRO A 747 58.84 9.43 -29.75
C PRO A 747 58.89 9.56 -31.29
N SER A 748 59.83 8.83 -31.88
CA SER A 748 60.45 9.07 -33.19
C SER A 748 59.74 8.45 -34.41
N ALA A 749 60.11 9.01 -35.57
CA ALA A 749 60.25 8.41 -36.91
C ALA A 749 59.27 8.91 -38.00
N ALA A 750 59.87 9.33 -39.12
CA ALA A 750 59.27 9.86 -40.35
C ALA A 750 59.13 8.71 -41.41
N PRO A 751 58.77 8.93 -42.71
CA PRO A 751 58.59 10.20 -43.43
C PRO A 751 57.47 10.30 -44.52
N ALA A 752 57.33 11.53 -45.06
CA ALA A 752 56.73 11.90 -46.36
C ALA A 752 55.18 11.80 -46.50
N SER A 753 54.47 12.62 -47.30
CA SER A 753 54.90 13.44 -48.45
C SER A 753 53.96 14.63 -48.81
N ALA A 754 54.56 15.77 -49.21
CA ALA A 754 54.19 16.66 -50.33
C ALA A 754 52.84 17.47 -50.34
N PRO A 755 52.74 18.59 -51.12
CA PRO A 755 51.99 19.79 -50.68
C PRO A 755 51.04 20.43 -51.75
N SER A 756 50.76 21.75 -51.61
CA SER A 756 50.08 22.71 -52.53
C SER A 756 48.63 23.12 -52.11
N SER A 757 48.10 24.34 -52.36
CA SER A 757 48.68 25.65 -52.72
C SER A 757 47.59 26.77 -52.78
N GLY A 758 47.95 28.03 -52.54
CA GLY A 758 47.33 29.19 -53.23
C GLY A 758 46.25 30.02 -52.50
N PRO A 759 45.93 31.25 -52.96
CA PRO A 759 45.50 32.36 -52.09
C PRO A 759 44.16 33.07 -52.45
N ALA A 760 43.85 34.15 -51.69
CA ALA A 760 42.66 35.04 -51.64
C ALA A 760 42.48 35.99 -52.88
N PRO A 761 41.67 37.12 -52.92
CA PRO A 761 40.82 37.81 -51.91
C PRO A 761 39.50 38.54 -52.40
N SER A 762 38.92 39.40 -51.53
CA SER A 762 37.99 40.56 -51.78
C SER A 762 36.47 40.28 -51.97
N ALA A 763 35.48 41.16 -51.68
CA ALA A 763 35.42 42.59 -51.23
C ALA A 763 34.12 42.90 -50.39
N GLY A 764 33.99 44.11 -49.79
CA GLY A 764 32.77 44.61 -49.06
C GLY A 764 31.82 45.48 -49.93
N PRO A 765 31.12 46.55 -49.46
CA PRO A 765 30.96 47.12 -48.08
C PRO A 765 29.54 47.75 -47.75
N THR A 766 29.44 48.63 -46.71
CA THR A 766 28.39 49.67 -46.37
C THR A 766 27.02 49.26 -45.72
N SER A 767 26.26 50.05 -44.92
CA SER A 767 26.45 51.22 -43.98
C SER A 767 25.05 51.62 -43.34
N VAL A 768 24.82 51.73 -42.00
CA VAL A 768 24.81 52.96 -41.10
C VAL A 768 23.63 53.98 -41.35
N PRO A 769 22.99 54.73 -40.38
CA PRO A 769 22.68 54.54 -38.91
C PRO A 769 21.39 55.24 -38.30
N SER A 770 21.20 55.13 -36.96
CA SER A 770 20.76 56.16 -35.94
C SER A 770 19.34 56.79 -35.80
N GLY A 771 18.93 57.06 -34.54
CA GLY A 771 17.87 58.04 -34.16
C GLY A 771 17.45 58.09 -32.65
N SER A 772 17.37 59.29 -32.04
CA SER A 772 16.77 59.66 -30.71
C SER A 772 16.09 61.05 -30.86
N PRO A 773 15.63 61.88 -29.87
CA PRO A 773 15.51 61.78 -28.38
C PRO A 773 14.24 62.44 -27.69
N ALA A 774 14.18 62.45 -26.33
CA ALA A 774 13.56 63.45 -25.37
C ALA A 774 12.03 63.83 -25.44
N ALA A 775 11.33 64.47 -24.46
CA ALA A 775 11.65 65.15 -23.17
C ALA A 775 10.48 65.23 -22.11
N THR A 776 10.82 65.73 -20.90
CA THR A 776 10.17 66.05 -19.58
C THR A 776 9.08 67.19 -19.52
N PRO A 777 8.63 67.83 -18.38
CA PRO A 777 8.53 67.52 -16.89
C PRO A 777 7.23 67.99 -16.10
N GLU A 778 7.17 67.69 -14.77
CA GLU A 778 6.60 68.46 -13.58
C GLU A 778 5.12 68.97 -13.48
N GLY A 779 4.47 69.16 -12.31
CA GLY A 779 4.85 69.09 -10.87
C GLY A 779 3.65 69.21 -9.86
N GLY A 780 3.89 69.24 -8.53
CA GLY A 780 2.87 69.27 -7.42
C GLY A 780 2.36 70.68 -7.00
N PRO A 781 1.79 70.96 -5.78
CA PRO A 781 1.79 70.20 -4.50
C PRO A 781 0.44 70.16 -3.68
N ALA A 782 0.47 69.72 -2.41
CA ALA A 782 -0.62 69.70 -1.39
C ALA A 782 -0.51 70.90 -0.38
N PRO A 783 -1.22 71.01 0.80
CA PRO A 783 -2.29 70.20 1.43
C PRO A 783 -3.46 70.99 2.12
N ALA A 784 -4.48 70.30 2.67
CA ALA A 784 -5.35 70.75 3.79
C ALA A 784 -6.19 69.58 4.38
N ALA A 785 -6.65 69.66 5.64
CA ALA A 785 -7.35 68.55 6.33
C ALA A 785 -8.69 68.93 7.02
N ALA A 786 -9.64 67.98 6.97
CA ALA A 786 -10.89 67.82 7.75
C ALA A 786 -11.96 68.95 7.73
N PRO A 787 -13.26 68.59 7.55
CA PRO A 787 -14.08 68.15 8.68
C PRO A 787 -14.82 66.82 8.46
N ALA A 788 -15.60 66.38 9.46
CA ALA A 788 -15.99 64.98 9.65
C ALA A 788 -17.44 64.59 9.28
N LEU A 789 -17.58 63.31 8.92
CA LEU A 789 -18.71 62.41 9.15
C LEU A 789 -20.13 62.81 8.66
N VAL A 790 -20.49 62.24 7.51
CA VAL A 790 -21.85 61.72 7.24
C VAL A 790 -21.71 60.22 7.01
N ALA A 791 -22.55 59.40 7.64
CA ALA A 791 -22.47 57.94 7.54
C ALA A 791 -22.91 57.46 6.15
N THR A 792 -21.99 56.87 5.39
CA THR A 792 -22.31 56.08 4.19
C THR A 792 -22.81 54.70 4.60
N PRO A 793 -23.75 54.09 3.86
CA PRO A 793 -24.06 52.67 4.02
C PRO A 793 -22.80 51.82 3.84
N MET A 794 -22.70 50.72 4.59
CA MET A 794 -21.67 49.70 4.34
C MET A 794 -21.74 49.26 2.87
N PRO A 795 -20.61 49.15 2.15
CA PRO A 795 -20.63 48.58 0.82
C PRO A 795 -21.13 47.14 0.92
N THR A 796 -22.10 46.77 0.08
CA THR A 796 -22.44 45.37 -0.15
C THR A 796 -21.20 44.66 -0.66
N LEU A 797 -20.61 43.79 0.15
CA LEU A 797 -19.49 42.97 -0.24
C LEU A 797 -19.89 42.16 -1.48
N THR A 798 -19.22 42.40 -2.61
CA THR A 798 -19.29 41.49 -3.75
C THR A 798 -18.71 40.14 -3.31
N PRO A 799 -19.42 39.01 -3.54
CA PRO A 799 -18.92 37.70 -3.16
C PRO A 799 -17.51 37.46 -3.72
N ALA A 800 -16.62 36.92 -2.89
CA ALA A 800 -15.26 36.64 -3.31
C ALA A 800 -15.29 35.56 -4.41
N ILE A 801 -14.73 35.88 -5.58
CA ILE A 801 -14.50 34.88 -6.62
C ILE A 801 -13.29 34.06 -6.18
N LEU A 802 -13.52 32.77 -5.96
CA LEU A 802 -12.51 31.81 -5.54
C LEU A 802 -11.57 31.47 -6.70
N THR A 803 -10.43 30.87 -6.39
CA THR A 803 -9.60 30.20 -7.39
C THR A 803 -10.32 28.97 -7.94
N GLU A 804 -9.81 28.47 -9.07
CA GLU A 804 -10.11 27.09 -9.49
C GLU A 804 -9.77 26.14 -8.34
N TYR A 805 -10.61 25.12 -8.09
CA TYR A 805 -10.47 24.19 -6.95
C TYR A 805 -10.53 24.83 -5.55
N GLY A 806 -10.88 26.12 -5.46
CA GLY A 806 -11.05 26.84 -4.18
C GLY A 806 -12.21 26.30 -3.34
N GLN A 807 -12.09 26.43 -2.02
CA GLN A 807 -13.14 26.02 -1.09
C GLN A 807 -14.32 26.98 -1.07
N CYS A 808 -15.49 26.45 -1.40
CA CYS A 808 -16.74 27.21 -1.54
C CYS A 808 -17.81 26.79 -0.51
N GLY A 809 -17.45 25.93 0.44
CA GLY A 809 -18.33 25.46 1.50
C GLY A 809 -17.71 24.34 2.34
N GLY A 810 -18.50 23.80 3.26
CA GLY A 810 -18.09 22.73 4.18
C GLY A 810 -17.53 23.26 5.51
N LEU A 811 -16.93 22.35 6.26
CA LEU A 811 -16.38 22.60 7.60
C LEU A 811 -14.85 22.75 7.60
N SER A 812 -14.17 22.30 6.53
CA SER A 812 -12.72 22.06 6.55
C SER A 812 -11.81 23.31 6.58
N ASN A 813 -12.16 24.40 5.90
CA ASN A 813 -11.51 25.71 6.07
C ASN A 813 -12.55 26.82 5.90
N CYS A 814 -13.02 27.38 7.01
CA CYS A 814 -13.93 28.52 6.94
C CYS A 814 -13.14 29.82 6.70
N PRO A 815 -13.44 30.60 5.65
CA PRO A 815 -12.77 31.87 5.36
C PRO A 815 -12.82 32.83 6.55
N ALA A 816 -11.70 33.48 6.87
CA ALA A 816 -11.60 34.44 7.98
C ALA A 816 -12.54 35.67 7.84
N SER A 817 -13.19 35.86 6.69
CA SER A 817 -14.24 36.85 6.45
C SER A 817 -15.63 36.42 6.94
N LEU A 818 -15.82 35.15 7.32
CA LEU A 818 -17.08 34.59 7.81
C LEU A 818 -16.99 34.30 9.32
N LEU A 819 -18.12 34.43 10.02
CA LEU A 819 -18.22 34.06 11.43
C LEU A 819 -18.27 32.53 11.55
N GLU A 820 -17.66 31.95 12.60
CA GLU A 820 -17.69 30.49 12.85
C GLU A 820 -19.11 29.90 12.85
N SER A 821 -20.10 30.65 13.34
CA SER A 821 -21.51 30.24 13.35
C SER A 821 -22.17 30.14 11.96
N SER A 822 -21.51 30.64 10.92
CA SER A 822 -21.94 30.55 9.50
C SER A 822 -21.29 29.37 8.77
N CYS A 823 -20.32 28.70 9.38
CA CYS A 823 -19.62 27.55 8.80
C CYS A 823 -20.48 26.30 9.05
N GLN A 824 -21.24 25.89 8.04
CA GLN A 824 -22.05 24.67 8.05
C GLN A 824 -21.61 23.77 6.89
N ASP A 825 -22.04 22.50 6.88
CA ASP A 825 -21.87 21.62 5.72
C ASP A 825 -22.83 22.00 4.57
N ASN A 826 -22.55 23.17 3.99
CA ASN A 826 -23.21 23.76 2.84
C ASN A 826 -22.25 24.77 2.18
N THR A 827 -22.72 25.41 1.09
CA THR A 827 -21.95 26.44 0.38
C THR A 827 -21.85 27.72 1.20
N TYR A 828 -20.66 28.30 1.31
CA TYR A 828 -20.44 29.58 1.98
C TYR A 828 -21.15 30.73 1.24
N PRO A 829 -22.03 31.50 1.91
CA PRO A 829 -22.95 32.44 1.23
C PRO A 829 -22.25 33.59 0.49
N ASP A 830 -21.05 33.98 0.93
CA ASP A 830 -20.30 35.12 0.38
C ASP A 830 -19.15 34.70 -0.57
N THR A 831 -19.15 33.45 -1.03
CA THR A 831 -18.16 32.95 -2.01
C THR A 831 -18.82 32.55 -3.32
N ARG A 832 -18.10 32.67 -4.44
CA ARG A 832 -18.52 32.13 -5.75
C ARG A 832 -17.34 31.47 -6.43
N CYS A 833 -17.60 30.33 -7.07
CA CYS A 833 -16.61 29.69 -7.93
C CYS A 833 -16.33 30.52 -9.19
N PRO A 834 -15.13 30.41 -9.76
CA PRO A 834 -14.80 31.07 -11.02
C PRO A 834 -15.64 30.49 -12.16
N THR A 835 -15.82 31.25 -13.23
CA THR A 835 -16.65 30.87 -14.39
C THR A 835 -16.23 29.50 -14.95
N GLY A 836 -17.17 28.55 -15.01
CA GLY A 836 -16.93 27.16 -15.44
C GLY A 836 -16.74 26.16 -14.30
N PHE A 837 -16.60 26.64 -13.06
CA PHE A 837 -16.52 25.82 -11.85
C PHE A 837 -17.78 25.99 -11.01
N TYR A 838 -18.22 24.91 -10.38
CA TYR A 838 -19.44 24.86 -9.57
C TYR A 838 -19.09 24.38 -8.18
N CYS A 839 -19.72 24.98 -7.18
CA CYS A 839 -19.59 24.52 -5.82
C CYS A 839 -20.31 23.19 -5.66
N ARG A 840 -19.56 22.11 -5.43
CA ARG A 840 -20.09 20.77 -5.19
C ARG A 840 -19.47 20.22 -3.91
N ARG A 841 -20.28 19.50 -3.13
CA ARG A 841 -19.82 18.69 -2.01
C ARG A 841 -18.84 17.67 -2.58
N PHE A 842 -17.56 17.86 -2.25
CA PHE A 842 -16.47 16.97 -2.66
C PHE A 842 -16.51 15.74 -1.75
N ASN A 843 -16.58 16.00 -0.45
CA ASN A 843 -16.97 15.02 0.56
C ASN A 843 -17.76 15.71 1.68
N GLU A 844 -18.03 14.99 2.76
CA GLU A 844 -18.80 15.46 3.90
C GLU A 844 -18.19 16.61 4.73
N TYR A 845 -16.93 16.98 4.50
CA TYR A 845 -16.28 18.11 5.17
C TYR A 845 -16.05 19.32 4.27
N TYR A 846 -16.26 19.18 2.97
CA TYR A 846 -15.65 20.07 2.00
C TYR A 846 -16.52 20.23 0.76
N TRP A 847 -16.83 21.47 0.41
CA TRP A 847 -17.36 21.79 -0.90
C TRP A 847 -16.30 22.53 -1.71
N GLN A 848 -16.01 22.00 -2.89
CA GLN A 848 -14.98 22.49 -3.80
C GLN A 848 -15.60 23.12 -5.03
N CYS A 849 -14.96 24.18 -5.53
CA CYS A 849 -15.16 24.63 -6.90
C CYS A 849 -14.55 23.62 -7.86
N ILE A 850 -15.35 22.71 -8.42
CA ILE A 850 -14.90 21.74 -9.44
C ILE A 850 -15.49 22.06 -10.81
N PRO A 851 -14.79 21.75 -11.92
CA PRO A 851 -15.38 21.83 -13.26
C PRO A 851 -16.58 20.88 -13.36
N GLY A 852 -17.70 21.32 -13.93
CA GLY A 852 -18.88 20.46 -14.08
C GLY A 852 -20.19 21.24 -14.23
N SER A 853 -21.27 20.67 -13.69
CA SER A 853 -22.59 21.31 -13.52
C SER A 853 -23.20 20.91 -12.18
N GLN A 854 -24.18 21.66 -11.68
CA GLN A 854 -24.96 21.28 -10.50
C GLN A 854 -25.79 20.00 -10.76
N PRO A 855 -26.11 19.19 -9.74
CA PRO A 855 -26.90 17.96 -9.91
C PRO A 855 -28.39 18.18 -10.25
N ASP A 856 -28.99 19.28 -9.76
CA ASP A 856 -30.45 19.39 -9.60
C ASP A 856 -31.15 20.47 -10.44
N ASP A 857 -30.54 20.98 -11.53
CA ASP A 857 -31.27 21.80 -12.52
C ASP A 857 -30.78 21.58 -13.96
N LEU A 858 -31.72 21.43 -14.88
CA LEU A 858 -31.49 21.17 -16.31
C LEU A 858 -31.09 22.46 -17.10
N PRO A 859 -30.40 22.33 -18.26
CA PRO A 859 -29.66 23.42 -18.94
C PRO A 859 -30.57 24.32 -19.84
N PRO A 860 -30.09 25.36 -20.58
CA PRO A 860 -28.72 25.83 -20.90
C PRO A 860 -28.57 27.39 -20.64
N PRO A 861 -27.56 28.20 -21.11
CA PRO A 861 -26.59 28.05 -22.20
C PRO A 861 -25.10 28.10 -21.82
N LEU A 862 -24.29 27.45 -22.65
CA LEU A 862 -22.84 27.64 -22.73
C LEU A 862 -22.51 28.87 -23.58
N VAL A 863 -21.55 29.68 -23.13
CA VAL A 863 -20.83 30.63 -23.98
C VAL A 863 -19.62 29.92 -24.57
N GLN A 864 -19.23 30.27 -25.80
CA GLN A 864 -18.20 29.58 -26.57
C GLN A 864 -16.85 29.45 -25.81
N PRO A 865 -16.04 28.40 -26.09
CA PRO A 865 -14.62 28.48 -25.80
C PRO A 865 -14.04 29.75 -26.47
N PRO A 866 -13.17 30.53 -25.79
CA PRO A 866 -12.77 31.85 -26.28
C PRO A 866 -12.16 31.81 -27.69
N PRO A 867 -12.49 32.78 -28.57
CA PRO A 867 -11.89 32.87 -29.89
C PRO A 867 -10.35 32.89 -29.82
N GLY A 868 -9.71 31.89 -30.43
CA GLY A 868 -8.25 31.71 -30.41
C GLY A 868 -7.76 30.49 -29.62
N VAL A 869 -8.62 29.80 -28.88
CA VAL A 869 -8.28 28.54 -28.19
C VAL A 869 -8.45 27.36 -29.15
N SER A 870 -7.35 26.70 -29.53
CA SER A 870 -7.37 25.43 -30.29
C SER A 870 -7.04 24.19 -29.43
N VAL A 871 -6.54 24.40 -28.21
CA VAL A 871 -6.23 23.34 -27.23
C VAL A 871 -7.09 23.53 -25.99
N LEU A 872 -7.94 22.55 -25.71
CA LEU A 872 -8.87 22.49 -24.59
C LEU A 872 -8.20 21.84 -23.37
N THR A 873 -8.49 22.36 -22.17
CA THR A 873 -7.95 21.87 -20.90
C THR A 873 -8.62 20.55 -20.45
N ARG A 874 -8.06 19.91 -19.41
CA ARG A 874 -8.64 18.70 -18.80
C ARG A 874 -10.12 18.90 -18.47
N TYR A 875 -10.95 17.94 -18.88
CA TYR A 875 -12.40 17.89 -18.69
C TYR A 875 -13.22 19.00 -19.37
N ALA A 876 -12.63 19.79 -20.27
CA ALA A 876 -13.41 20.71 -21.12
C ALA A 876 -14.32 19.94 -22.10
N GLN A 877 -15.50 20.50 -22.41
CA GLN A 877 -16.37 19.94 -23.44
C GLN A 877 -15.75 20.13 -24.83
N CYS A 878 -15.66 19.06 -25.60
CA CYS A 878 -14.99 19.01 -26.90
C CYS A 878 -15.93 18.59 -28.06
N GLY A 879 -17.22 18.41 -27.79
CA GLY A 879 -18.28 18.15 -28.78
C GLY A 879 -19.65 17.97 -28.13
N GLY A 880 -20.72 17.87 -28.93
CA GLY A 880 -22.07 17.58 -28.44
C GLY A 880 -23.18 18.55 -28.90
N GLN A 881 -24.43 18.11 -28.69
CA GLN A 881 -25.63 18.89 -28.96
C GLN A 881 -25.96 19.82 -27.78
N THR A 882 -25.68 21.11 -27.96
CA THR A 882 -26.18 22.17 -27.07
C THR A 882 -27.55 22.67 -27.53
N GLY A 883 -28.38 23.14 -26.60
CA GLY A 883 -29.72 23.65 -26.89
C GLY A 883 -29.75 24.78 -27.92
N ASP A 884 -30.76 24.72 -28.80
CA ASP A 884 -31.11 25.66 -29.88
C ASP A 884 -30.20 25.71 -31.13
N CYS A 885 -30.39 24.70 -32.00
CA CYS A 885 -29.75 24.61 -33.32
C CYS A 885 -30.17 25.71 -34.32
N ALA A 886 -31.23 26.48 -34.07
CA ALA A 886 -31.64 27.57 -34.97
C ALA A 886 -30.70 28.78 -34.87
N THR A 887 -30.05 28.96 -33.72
CA THR A 887 -29.21 30.12 -33.42
C THR A 887 -27.75 29.94 -33.89
N TYR A 888 -27.22 28.71 -33.85
CA TYR A 888 -25.78 28.45 -34.05
C TYR A 888 -25.42 27.67 -35.32
N GLY A 889 -26.41 27.10 -36.03
CA GLY A 889 -26.22 26.47 -37.34
C GLY A 889 -25.82 24.98 -37.29
N PRO A 890 -26.03 24.24 -38.40
CA PRO A 890 -26.07 22.77 -38.38
C PRO A 890 -24.72 22.09 -38.09
N ALA A 891 -23.59 22.77 -38.31
CA ALA A 891 -22.27 22.24 -37.97
C ALA A 891 -22.04 22.10 -36.45
N PHE A 892 -22.77 22.87 -35.63
CA PHE A 892 -22.64 22.89 -34.17
C PHE A 892 -23.64 21.97 -33.45
N CYS A 893 -24.56 21.33 -34.17
CA CYS A 893 -25.47 20.30 -33.63
C CYS A 893 -25.12 18.87 -34.10
N ALA A 894 -23.89 18.67 -34.58
CA ALA A 894 -23.37 17.35 -34.92
C ALA A 894 -23.05 16.56 -33.63
N ASP A 895 -23.40 15.27 -33.62
CA ASP A 895 -22.99 14.32 -32.58
C ASP A 895 -21.54 13.86 -32.80
N SER A 896 -20.62 14.81 -32.72
CA SER A 896 -19.19 14.62 -32.98
C SER A 896 -18.36 15.70 -32.28
N ALA A 897 -17.05 15.46 -32.17
CA ALA A 897 -16.11 16.47 -31.70
C ALA A 897 -16.13 17.76 -32.55
N TYR A 898 -15.87 18.91 -31.93
CA TYR A 898 -15.82 20.21 -32.62
C TYR A 898 -14.59 20.29 -33.54
N PRO A 899 -14.77 20.55 -34.86
CA PRO A 899 -13.65 20.63 -35.79
C PRO A 899 -12.68 21.76 -35.43
N GLY A 900 -11.39 21.43 -35.28
CA GLY A 900 -10.32 22.39 -34.98
C GLY A 900 -9.92 22.52 -33.51
N TYR A 901 -10.56 21.79 -32.60
CA TYR A 901 -10.18 21.72 -31.19
C TYR A 901 -9.51 20.38 -30.87
N ALA A 902 -8.44 20.41 -30.05
CA ALA A 902 -7.76 19.24 -29.52
C ALA A 902 -7.70 19.31 -27.98
N CYS A 903 -7.64 18.18 -27.29
CA CYS A 903 -7.45 18.17 -25.83
C CYS A 903 -5.96 18.34 -25.46
N SER A 904 -5.69 18.84 -24.25
CA SER A 904 -4.35 18.93 -23.67
C SER A 904 -3.65 17.57 -23.61
N ALA A 905 -2.31 17.55 -23.65
CA ALA A 905 -1.53 16.31 -23.64
C ALA A 905 -1.93 15.35 -22.50
N GLY A 906 -2.12 14.07 -22.83
CA GLY A 906 -2.64 13.05 -21.92
C GLY A 906 -4.18 12.97 -21.82
N PHE A 907 -4.91 13.81 -22.57
CA PHE A 907 -6.37 13.80 -22.63
C PHE A 907 -6.88 13.61 -24.06
N GLY A 908 -8.01 12.91 -24.21
CA GLY A 908 -8.68 12.63 -25.48
C GLY A 908 -10.16 13.01 -25.41
N CYS A 909 -10.74 13.36 -26.56
CA CYS A 909 -12.13 13.77 -26.64
C CYS A 909 -13.04 12.54 -26.72
N GLU A 910 -13.66 12.15 -25.61
CA GLU A 910 -14.53 10.98 -25.55
C GLU A 910 -15.99 11.34 -25.25
N ARG A 911 -16.91 10.60 -25.88
CA ARG A 911 -18.35 10.76 -25.70
C ARG A 911 -18.75 10.30 -24.29
N GLN A 912 -19.24 11.23 -23.47
CA GLN A 912 -19.66 10.92 -22.10
C GLN A 912 -21.09 10.38 -22.03
N ASN A 913 -21.97 10.90 -22.89
CA ASN A 913 -23.33 10.39 -23.04
C ASN A 913 -23.89 10.75 -24.42
N GLN A 914 -25.20 10.55 -24.64
CA GLN A 914 -25.81 10.83 -25.93
C GLN A 914 -25.79 12.31 -26.35
N TYR A 915 -25.54 13.24 -25.42
CA TYR A 915 -25.61 14.69 -25.64
C TYR A 915 -24.24 15.38 -25.76
N TYR A 916 -23.16 14.89 -25.14
CA TYR A 916 -21.86 15.58 -25.18
C TYR A 916 -20.60 14.70 -25.13
N TRP A 917 -19.48 15.32 -25.54
CA TRP A 917 -18.13 14.78 -25.57
C TRP A 917 -17.20 15.65 -24.71
N GLN A 918 -16.24 15.05 -24.01
CA GLN A 918 -15.39 15.72 -23.03
C GLN A 918 -13.93 15.26 -23.11
N CYS A 919 -12.99 16.17 -22.81
CA CYS A 919 -11.56 15.85 -22.71
C CYS A 919 -11.26 15.03 -21.45
N ILE A 920 -11.34 13.71 -21.51
CA ILE A 920 -10.99 12.82 -20.38
C ILE A 920 -9.57 12.27 -20.52
N ARG A 921 -8.98 11.77 -19.44
CA ARG A 921 -7.60 11.28 -19.43
C ARG A 921 -7.54 10.00 -20.25
N VAL A 922 -6.79 9.99 -21.36
CA VAL A 922 -6.61 8.78 -22.16
C VAL A 922 -5.41 8.01 -21.64
N THR A 923 -5.62 6.73 -21.34
CA THR A 923 -4.51 5.78 -21.17
C THR A 923 -3.79 5.67 -22.51
N LEU A 924 -2.56 6.20 -22.56
CA LEU A 924 -1.80 6.37 -23.79
C LEU A 924 -1.35 5.01 -24.34
N THR A 925 -2.24 4.38 -25.11
CA THR A 925 -1.93 3.14 -25.85
C THR A 925 -1.02 3.50 -27.02
N VAL A 926 0.29 3.55 -26.78
CA VAL A 926 1.29 3.80 -27.82
C VAL A 926 1.48 2.52 -28.65
N PRO A 927 1.17 2.50 -29.96
CA PRO A 927 1.48 1.35 -30.80
C PRO A 927 3.01 1.22 -30.92
N VAL A 928 3.55 0.07 -30.52
CA VAL A 928 4.95 -0.25 -30.81
C VAL A 928 5.05 -0.62 -32.28
N ASP A 929 5.74 0.24 -33.03
CA ASP A 929 6.06 0.19 -34.46
C ASP A 929 4.95 0.42 -35.50
N GLY A 930 5.34 1.20 -36.52
CA GLY A 930 4.45 1.69 -37.57
C GLY A 930 4.00 0.63 -38.56
N GLY A 931 2.76 0.16 -38.40
CA GLY A 931 1.92 -0.25 -39.53
C GLY A 931 1.96 -1.72 -39.93
N LYS A 932 1.96 -2.67 -38.98
CA LYS A 932 1.61 -4.09 -39.27
C LYS A 932 0.60 -4.66 -38.27
N PRO A 933 -0.40 -5.44 -38.73
CA PRO A 933 -1.43 -6.00 -37.86
C PRO A 933 -0.95 -7.31 -37.21
N CYS A 934 -0.37 -7.24 -36.01
CA CYS A 934 -0.29 -8.27 -34.96
C CYS A 934 0.79 -7.87 -33.93
N ALA A 935 0.42 -7.13 -32.88
CA ALA A 935 1.27 -6.91 -31.72
C ALA A 935 0.43 -6.66 -30.46
N GLN A 936 0.99 -7.01 -29.30
CA GLN A 936 0.35 -6.99 -27.99
C GLN A 936 0.11 -5.56 -27.48
N THR A 937 -1.01 -5.36 -26.79
CA THR A 937 -1.26 -4.16 -25.97
C THR A 937 -0.59 -4.32 -24.61
N ARG A 938 0.08 -3.28 -24.12
CA ARG A 938 0.26 -3.03 -22.68
C ARG A 938 -0.63 -1.83 -22.31
N THR A 939 -1.33 -1.97 -21.19
CA THR A 939 -2.16 -0.93 -20.59
C THR A 939 -1.30 0.04 -19.78
#